data_AF-A0A077XW33-F1
#
_entry.id   AF-A0A077XW33-F1
#
_cell.length_a   1.000
_cell.length_b   1.000
_cell.length_c   1.000
_cell.angle_alpha   90.00
_cell.angle_beta   90.00
_cell.angle_gamma   90.00
#
_symmetry.space_group_name_H-M   'P 1'
#
loop_
_entity.id
_entity.type
_entity.pdbx_description
1 polymer ?
#
loop_
_entity_poly.entity_id
_entity_poly.type
_entity_poly.pdbx_seq_one_letter_code
_entity_poly.pdbx_strand_id
1 'polypeptide(L)'
;MYTKDVSPQGSDDFHQFRFSDIHFDNEHRYSFYSWMSNLSDHQSPIQILSLKKNEGHFSILSLGITHDIIAVYDCPVLSLFCNCSDHEEFCIHQKLILNEIYKNDHVYLFFSKYAYHDHLKKIAVKYGLEDEQGLEDYFEIQWVDRAVKIHKKQDNLLDLSADIFNTATGTDLKRNDKEVEQQTNILVLKEHKYYKHPQVLLYRATRAKNGSLKNPLQLISCEEMIWTSKDITEGQFFTALHFLGQNTVEEGNQQITAFKKLIKNPLGLEIYQHDKSLAQSISANSLTQITLRELPKTIRIDIDQIGNFFTIRSTIQITGQDHSLQQLPLVFDYFTQVQQHFYFIENRQILMLFKLFHTTADHLKVHQSKFEDFKRDFLMIMEEVVDVNYLHIPKASSKQIKEQQFYSDTEAIIYLEESGDYINLIPTMRYADVEVPVRSRRSIFGFDKKGKKFLVKRDLEAELQIVSLIIKQHPYFEEQLDEDFQHFYLHRKHFLELDWFLNVFEEWRKHHISIIGFNEIKANTYNSFKGKIAIHVLSGQNWFNVHVDIQFGKSKGSLKNLQKAIRNKSKFITLDDGTQGMLPEEWLHKFEQFFLAGEIIDDSLLQIAETNYSAIDQYFEEQWLSQIAKERLEAIKNKIKNIDQVKPVVLSKDFIGSLRSYQRDGLNWLNFLDEFNFGGCLADDMGLGKTIQIIAFILDQRIKVKNNCNLLVLPTTLIFNWKNELEKFAPSIKTLVLQGADRQKNTQGFEQYELILISYHNLLTDINHLKKQAFNYIFLDESQQIKNPNSQRYQAVTKLTARNRIVITGTPIENSTMDLFAQLSFANPGLLGSKKYFKDVYTTPIDGFSNKKRLEELQRKVKPFILRRTKTEVAKELPAKNEIVLYCEMKPAQRHIYDTYEKEFREFISVKDGDEIRKSPMHVLKGLTKLRQICNSTKLLKTEDLSVEQDACKIEMLVEQVLDKSPYQKIIIFSQFVSMLNLIETALSKHDITALKLTGQTRDRQYIVSQFQENDAQRVILISLKAGGTGLNLTAASLVYLVDPWWNPAVEAQAIDRAFRIGQAKDVTAIRLICPDTVEDKIMKLQANKTAIADNIISSKYNPIADFMNKERLLALFE
;
A
#
# COMPACT_ATOMS: atom_id res chain seq x y z
N MET A 1 74.53 -46.86 -15.98
CA MET A 1 75.32 -48.03 -16.44
C MET A 1 74.48 -49.27 -16.20
N TYR A 2 74.21 -50.04 -17.26
CA TYR A 2 73.25 -51.14 -17.29
C TYR A 2 73.99 -52.47 -17.29
N THR A 3 73.62 -53.39 -16.40
CA THR A 3 74.09 -54.79 -16.43
C THR A 3 72.88 -55.72 -16.51
N LYS A 4 72.99 -56.66 -17.45
CA LYS A 4 71.97 -57.65 -17.83
C LYS A 4 72.39 -58.97 -17.21
N ASP A 5 71.69 -59.44 -16.19
CA ASP A 5 71.88 -60.78 -15.62
C ASP A 5 70.53 -61.49 -15.47
N VAL A 6 70.52 -62.74 -15.92
CA VAL A 6 69.36 -63.61 -16.13
C VAL A 6 69.01 -64.38 -14.84
N SER A 7 67.70 -64.58 -14.65
CA SER A 7 66.96 -65.18 -13.52
C SER A 7 67.53 -66.44 -12.83
N PRO A 8 67.04 -66.76 -11.62
CA PRO A 8 66.82 -68.14 -11.23
C PRO A 8 65.32 -68.47 -10.98
N GLN A 9 64.89 -69.49 -11.72
CA GLN A 9 63.77 -70.41 -11.49
C GLN A 9 62.35 -69.91 -11.82
N GLY A 10 62.03 -69.97 -13.12
CA GLY A 10 60.70 -70.38 -13.59
C GLY A 10 59.90 -69.37 -14.41
N SER A 11 60.39 -68.93 -15.57
CA SER A 11 59.63 -68.68 -16.81
C SER A 11 60.53 -67.99 -17.85
N ASP A 12 60.74 -68.63 -19.01
CA ASP A 12 61.59 -68.13 -20.13
C ASP A 12 60.94 -66.98 -20.93
N ASP A 13 59.92 -66.31 -20.39
CA ASP A 13 59.01 -65.45 -21.17
C ASP A 13 59.08 -63.95 -20.85
N PHE A 14 59.99 -63.47 -19.98
CA PHE A 14 60.06 -62.05 -19.56
C PHE A 14 61.43 -61.39 -19.83
N HIS A 15 61.43 -60.20 -20.45
CA HIS A 15 62.63 -59.37 -20.59
C HIS A 15 62.73 -58.33 -19.45
N GLN A 16 63.94 -58.07 -18.96
CA GLN A 16 64.20 -57.19 -17.81
C GLN A 16 64.86 -55.86 -18.23
N PHE A 17 64.39 -54.76 -17.63
CA PHE A 17 65.09 -53.49 -17.60
C PHE A 17 65.37 -53.05 -16.16
N ARG A 18 66.58 -52.57 -15.88
CA ARG A 18 67.06 -52.27 -14.52
C ARG A 18 67.53 -50.82 -14.42
N PHE A 19 66.90 -50.06 -13.53
CA PHE A 19 67.34 -48.74 -13.11
C PHE A 19 68.22 -48.86 -11.88
N SER A 20 69.44 -48.29 -11.92
CA SER A 20 70.44 -48.45 -10.87
C SER A 20 70.41 -47.39 -9.77
N ASP A 21 69.80 -46.22 -10.02
CA ASP A 21 69.76 -45.07 -9.10
C ASP A 21 68.35 -44.45 -9.06
N ILE A 22 67.33 -45.21 -8.63
CA ILE A 22 65.98 -44.70 -8.35
C ILE A 22 65.75 -44.67 -6.83
N HIS A 23 65.43 -43.49 -6.31
CA HIS A 23 65.12 -43.30 -4.89
C HIS A 23 63.72 -42.73 -4.72
N PHE A 24 62.72 -43.61 -4.58
CA PHE A 24 61.33 -43.18 -4.43
C PHE A 24 61.09 -42.26 -3.22
N ASP A 25 61.90 -42.34 -2.16
CA ASP A 25 61.77 -41.50 -0.95
C ASP A 25 62.51 -40.14 -1.01
N ASN A 26 63.53 -39.99 -1.86
CA ASN A 26 64.34 -38.76 -1.95
C ASN A 26 64.14 -37.98 -3.25
N GLU A 27 63.70 -38.63 -4.32
CA GLU A 27 63.38 -37.94 -5.57
C GLU A 27 61.97 -37.35 -5.47
N HIS A 28 61.84 -36.04 -5.69
CA HIS A 28 60.52 -35.42 -5.71
C HIS A 28 59.65 -36.14 -6.75
N ARG A 29 58.42 -36.51 -6.35
CA ARG A 29 57.42 -37.25 -7.16
C ARG A 29 57.10 -36.61 -8.52
N TYR A 30 57.54 -35.37 -8.72
CA TYR A 30 57.38 -34.55 -9.93
C TYR A 30 58.70 -34.35 -10.71
N SER A 31 59.75 -35.13 -10.43
CA SER A 31 60.99 -35.12 -11.21
C SER A 31 60.72 -35.85 -12.53
N PHE A 32 60.14 -35.13 -13.49
CA PHE A 32 59.69 -35.71 -14.75
C PHE A 32 60.86 -36.20 -15.59
N TYR A 33 60.96 -37.52 -15.82
CA TYR A 33 61.71 -38.02 -16.96
C TYR A 33 61.04 -37.49 -18.24
N SER A 34 61.82 -36.96 -19.18
CA SER A 34 61.29 -36.23 -20.35
C SER A 34 60.31 -37.03 -21.21
N TRP A 35 60.31 -38.36 -21.13
CA TRP A 35 59.37 -39.24 -21.81
C TRP A 35 58.03 -39.42 -21.07
N MET A 36 57.95 -39.18 -19.75
CA MET A 36 56.73 -39.41 -18.96
C MET A 36 55.60 -38.42 -19.29
N SER A 37 55.92 -37.20 -19.75
CA SER A 37 54.92 -36.21 -20.18
C SER A 37 54.21 -36.63 -21.48
N ASN A 38 54.87 -37.43 -22.33
CA ASN A 38 54.35 -37.84 -23.64
C ASN A 38 53.54 -39.16 -23.60
N LEU A 39 53.44 -39.82 -22.44
CA LEU A 39 52.64 -41.04 -22.25
C LEU A 39 51.15 -40.78 -21.99
N SER A 40 50.77 -39.51 -21.85
CA SER A 40 49.41 -39.06 -21.53
C SER A 40 48.34 -39.52 -22.53
N ASP A 41 48.72 -39.83 -23.78
CA ASP A 41 47.80 -40.17 -24.87
C ASP A 41 47.55 -41.69 -25.05
N HIS A 42 48.26 -42.56 -24.31
CA HIS A 42 48.05 -44.01 -24.38
C HIS A 42 47.08 -44.50 -23.28
N GLN A 43 45.80 -44.65 -23.64
CA GLN A 43 44.72 -45.11 -22.74
C GLN A 43 44.60 -46.65 -22.66
N SER A 44 45.70 -47.36 -22.43
CA SER A 44 45.62 -48.81 -22.19
C SER A 44 45.34 -49.07 -20.70
N PRO A 45 44.25 -49.76 -20.33
CA PRO A 45 43.89 -49.97 -18.94
C PRO A 45 44.91 -50.88 -18.27
N ILE A 46 45.62 -50.33 -17.28
CA ILE A 46 46.58 -51.06 -16.44
C ILE A 46 45.79 -51.78 -15.35
N GLN A 47 45.87 -53.11 -15.32
CA GLN A 47 45.29 -53.92 -14.27
C GLN A 47 46.36 -54.35 -13.27
N ILE A 48 46.22 -53.95 -12.03
CA ILE A 48 47.11 -54.36 -10.95
C ILE A 48 46.70 -55.78 -10.50
N LEU A 49 47.57 -56.76 -10.74
CA LEU A 49 47.35 -58.16 -10.37
C LEU A 49 47.65 -58.39 -8.89
N SER A 50 48.80 -57.93 -8.41
CA SER A 50 49.16 -57.96 -6.99
C SER A 50 50.21 -56.91 -6.64
N LEU A 51 50.12 -56.32 -5.45
CA LEU A 51 51.16 -55.45 -4.89
C LEU A 51 51.60 -55.99 -3.53
N LYS A 52 52.91 -56.05 -3.33
CA LYS A 52 53.59 -56.38 -2.08
C LYS A 52 54.63 -55.30 -1.81
N LYS A 53 55.15 -55.24 -0.58
CA LYS A 53 56.16 -54.22 -0.24
C LYS A 53 57.36 -54.36 -1.18
N ASN A 54 57.66 -53.28 -1.88
CA ASN A 54 58.68 -53.14 -2.92
C ASN A 54 58.49 -54.03 -4.17
N GLU A 55 57.34 -54.67 -4.37
CA GLU A 55 57.12 -55.55 -5.51
C GLU A 55 55.69 -55.40 -6.07
N GLY A 56 55.54 -55.34 -7.39
CA GLY A 56 54.23 -55.20 -8.03
C GLY A 56 54.11 -56.00 -9.32
N HIS A 57 53.01 -56.74 -9.46
CA HIS A 57 52.62 -57.43 -10.70
C HIS A 57 51.43 -56.70 -11.33
N PHE A 58 51.56 -56.42 -12.61
CA PHE A 58 50.60 -55.67 -13.40
C PHE A 58 50.34 -56.42 -14.70
N SER A 59 49.15 -56.24 -15.26
CA SER A 59 48.79 -56.70 -16.59
C SER A 59 48.30 -55.52 -17.39
N ILE A 60 48.82 -55.34 -18.60
CA ILE A 60 48.38 -54.30 -19.53
C ILE A 60 47.76 -54.99 -20.73
N LEU A 61 46.50 -54.65 -21.01
CA LEU A 61 45.84 -55.06 -22.24
C LEU A 61 46.20 -54.05 -23.34
N SER A 62 47.02 -54.46 -24.30
CA SER A 62 47.41 -53.64 -25.45
C SER A 62 47.12 -54.40 -26.74
N LEU A 63 46.36 -53.80 -27.66
CA LEU A 63 46.00 -54.40 -28.95
C LEU A 63 45.36 -55.82 -28.86
N GLY A 64 44.65 -56.10 -27.75
CA GLY A 64 43.95 -57.37 -27.54
C GLY A 64 44.77 -58.50 -26.92
N ILE A 65 46.05 -58.27 -26.59
CA ILE A 65 46.93 -59.22 -25.89
C ILE A 65 47.24 -58.67 -24.50
N THR A 66 47.19 -59.54 -23.48
CA THR A 66 47.55 -59.20 -22.10
C THR A 66 49.04 -59.41 -21.89
N HIS A 67 49.76 -58.34 -21.56
CA HIS A 67 51.16 -58.38 -21.18
C HIS A 67 51.29 -58.23 -19.67
N ASP A 68 52.02 -59.14 -19.04
CA ASP A 68 52.30 -59.08 -17.61
C ASP A 68 53.65 -58.40 -17.38
N ILE A 69 53.68 -57.54 -16.37
CA ILE A 69 54.83 -56.75 -15.97
C ILE A 69 55.03 -56.89 -14.47
N ILE A 70 56.26 -57.17 -14.06
CA ILE A 70 56.67 -57.36 -12.68
C ILE A 70 57.69 -56.29 -12.34
N ALA A 71 57.42 -55.49 -11.32
CA ALA A 71 58.31 -54.47 -10.79
C ALA A 71 58.86 -54.95 -9.45
N VAL A 72 60.18 -55.03 -9.30
CA VAL A 72 60.85 -55.38 -8.05
C VAL A 72 61.83 -54.27 -7.70
N TYR A 73 61.66 -53.67 -6.53
CA TYR A 73 62.46 -52.58 -6.02
C TYR A 73 63.34 -53.04 -4.85
N ASP A 74 64.64 -52.86 -4.97
CA ASP A 74 65.59 -53.08 -3.89
C ASP A 74 66.51 -51.85 -3.86
N CYS A 75 66.11 -50.85 -3.07
CA CYS A 75 66.66 -49.49 -3.09
C CYS A 75 68.21 -49.48 -3.14
N PRO A 76 68.83 -48.74 -4.09
CA PRO A 76 68.24 -47.80 -5.04
C PRO A 76 67.80 -48.41 -6.39
N VAL A 77 67.78 -49.73 -6.52
CA VAL A 77 67.62 -50.39 -7.80
C VAL A 77 66.16 -50.80 -8.06
N LEU A 78 65.59 -50.36 -9.18
CA LEU A 78 64.29 -50.87 -9.67
C LEU A 78 64.48 -51.77 -10.90
N SER A 79 63.99 -53.00 -10.82
CA SER A 79 63.95 -53.94 -11.93
C SER A 79 62.51 -54.12 -12.43
N LEU A 80 62.30 -53.95 -13.74
CA LEU A 80 61.02 -54.15 -14.40
C LEU A 80 61.14 -55.30 -15.40
N PHE A 81 60.32 -56.32 -15.25
CA PHE A 81 60.26 -57.50 -16.11
C PHE A 81 58.96 -57.45 -16.91
N CYS A 82 58.98 -57.68 -18.22
CA CYS A 82 57.80 -57.64 -19.07
C CYS A 82 57.82 -58.81 -20.06
N ASN A 83 56.67 -59.44 -20.32
CA ASN A 83 56.56 -60.57 -21.25
C ASN A 83 56.18 -60.19 -22.69
N CYS A 84 56.32 -58.92 -23.08
CA CYS A 84 56.05 -58.52 -24.46
C CYS A 84 57.19 -58.94 -25.40
N SER A 85 56.84 -59.23 -26.65
CA SER A 85 57.77 -59.56 -27.73
C SER A 85 58.49 -58.33 -28.32
N ASP A 86 58.20 -57.14 -27.80
CA ASP A 86 58.87 -55.90 -28.18
C ASP A 86 60.18 -55.75 -27.39
N HIS A 87 61.29 -56.05 -28.05
CA HIS A 87 62.62 -56.14 -27.42
C HIS A 87 63.38 -54.80 -27.39
N GLU A 88 62.69 -53.66 -27.48
CA GLU A 88 63.30 -52.38 -27.11
C GLU A 88 63.80 -52.43 -25.66
N GLU A 89 64.97 -51.85 -25.38
CA GLU A 89 65.62 -51.98 -24.07
C GLU A 89 64.69 -51.58 -22.91
N PHE A 90 63.85 -50.56 -23.11
CA PHE A 90 62.82 -50.14 -22.16
C PHE A 90 61.48 -49.96 -22.88
N CYS A 91 60.68 -51.02 -22.90
CA CYS A 91 59.47 -51.10 -23.72
C CYS A 91 58.36 -50.19 -23.17
N ILE A 92 57.35 -49.91 -24.01
CA ILE A 92 56.27 -48.98 -23.63
C ILE A 92 55.45 -49.48 -22.43
N HIS A 93 55.31 -50.80 -22.25
CA HIS A 93 54.61 -51.38 -21.10
C HIS A 93 55.36 -51.12 -19.79
N GLN A 94 56.70 -51.28 -19.77
CA GLN A 94 57.52 -50.98 -18.60
C GLN A 94 57.52 -49.47 -18.28
N LYS A 95 57.52 -48.61 -19.31
CA LYS A 95 57.37 -47.15 -19.17
C LYS A 95 56.02 -46.77 -18.55
N LEU A 96 54.92 -47.39 -19.00
CA LEU A 96 53.58 -47.16 -18.48
C LEU A 96 53.47 -47.58 -17.00
N ILE A 97 53.99 -48.76 -16.63
CA ILE A 97 54.00 -49.22 -15.23
C ILE A 97 54.85 -48.31 -14.34
N LEU A 98 56.03 -47.89 -14.79
CA LEU A 98 56.86 -46.98 -13.99
C LEU A 98 56.14 -45.64 -13.76
N ASN A 99 55.51 -45.08 -14.79
CA ASN A 99 54.70 -43.88 -14.65
C ASN A 99 53.47 -44.10 -13.74
N GLU A 100 52.81 -45.26 -13.80
CA GLU A 100 51.70 -45.62 -12.92
C GLU A 100 52.15 -45.73 -11.45
N ILE A 101 53.33 -46.30 -11.18
CA ILE A 101 53.91 -46.37 -9.84
C ILE A 101 54.15 -44.97 -9.27
N TYR A 102 54.58 -43.98 -10.07
CA TYR A 102 54.77 -42.62 -9.56
C TYR A 102 53.44 -41.84 -9.42
N LYS A 103 52.54 -41.94 -10.40
CA LYS A 103 51.29 -41.16 -10.45
C LYS A 103 50.21 -41.67 -9.50
N ASN A 104 50.06 -42.98 -9.35
CA ASN A 104 48.98 -43.56 -8.57
C ASN A 104 49.40 -43.69 -7.09
N ASP A 105 48.82 -42.87 -6.23
CA ASP A 105 49.08 -42.83 -4.78
C ASP A 105 48.98 -44.20 -4.12
N HIS A 106 48.07 -45.06 -4.59
CA HIS A 106 47.87 -46.39 -4.03
C HIS A 106 48.96 -47.38 -4.43
N VAL A 107 49.57 -47.22 -5.61
CA VAL A 107 50.65 -48.09 -6.09
C VAL A 107 52.00 -47.60 -5.54
N TYR A 108 52.25 -46.29 -5.62
CA TYR A 108 53.45 -45.63 -5.09
C TYR A 108 53.71 -45.99 -3.62
N LEU A 109 52.63 -46.10 -2.84
CA LEU A 109 52.65 -46.49 -1.43
C LEU A 109 53.51 -47.72 -1.17
N PHE A 110 53.49 -48.72 -2.04
CA PHE A 110 54.22 -49.97 -1.85
C PHE A 110 55.72 -49.89 -2.16
N PHE A 111 56.18 -48.84 -2.84
CA PHE A 111 57.58 -48.67 -3.25
C PHE A 111 58.32 -47.54 -2.48
N SER A 112 57.59 -46.66 -1.79
CA SER A 112 58.14 -45.60 -0.93
C SER A 112 58.01 -45.99 0.54
N LYS A 113 59.14 -46.07 1.26
CA LYS A 113 59.15 -46.41 2.69
C LYS A 113 58.51 -45.30 3.52
N TYR A 114 58.72 -44.03 3.14
CA TYR A 114 58.14 -42.88 3.85
C TYR A 114 56.61 -42.83 3.68
N ALA A 115 56.11 -42.96 2.44
CA ALA A 115 54.67 -42.94 2.18
C ALA A 115 53.96 -44.14 2.82
N TYR A 116 54.56 -45.33 2.77
CA TYR A 116 54.03 -46.53 3.44
C TYR A 116 53.87 -46.30 4.94
N HIS A 117 54.90 -45.74 5.59
CA HIS A 117 54.88 -45.48 7.02
C HIS A 117 53.93 -44.35 7.42
N ASP A 118 53.88 -43.25 6.65
CA ASP A 118 52.94 -42.13 6.91
C ASP A 118 51.47 -42.57 6.79
N HIS A 119 51.16 -43.45 5.81
CA HIS A 119 49.83 -44.01 5.66
C HIS A 119 49.47 -44.95 6.82
N LEU A 120 50.41 -45.79 7.27
CA LEU A 120 50.23 -46.59 8.48
C LEU A 120 50.03 -45.70 9.71
N LYS A 121 50.78 -44.60 9.85
CA LYS A 121 50.66 -43.65 10.97
C LYS A 121 49.26 -43.01 11.02
N LYS A 122 48.73 -42.58 9.88
CA LYS A 122 47.36 -42.03 9.76
C LYS A 122 46.28 -43.02 10.19
N ILE A 123 46.50 -44.31 9.96
CA ILE A 123 45.53 -45.34 10.37
C ILE A 123 45.78 -45.79 11.80
N ALA A 124 47.03 -45.80 12.27
CA ALA A 124 47.41 -46.07 13.64
C ALA A 124 46.78 -45.09 14.65
N VAL A 125 46.50 -43.84 14.24
CA VAL A 125 45.70 -42.87 15.04
C VAL A 125 44.34 -43.47 15.45
N LYS A 126 43.70 -44.24 14.58
CA LYS A 126 42.42 -44.90 14.88
C LYS A 126 42.55 -46.00 15.92
N TYR A 127 43.76 -46.47 16.20
CA TYR A 127 44.07 -47.51 17.17
C TYR A 127 44.86 -46.99 18.38
N GLY A 128 45.17 -45.68 18.44
CA GLY A 128 45.94 -45.05 19.51
C GLY A 128 47.45 -45.36 19.49
N LEU A 129 48.00 -45.71 18.31
CA LEU A 129 49.39 -46.12 18.12
C LEU A 129 50.22 -45.07 17.34
N GLU A 130 49.74 -43.83 17.25
CA GLU A 130 50.29 -42.81 16.35
C GLU A 130 51.75 -42.43 16.60
N ASP A 131 52.30 -42.57 17.81
CA ASP A 131 53.69 -42.21 18.12
C ASP A 131 54.65 -43.42 18.24
N GLU A 132 54.17 -44.64 17.94
CA GLU A 132 54.95 -45.88 18.07
C GLU A 132 55.94 -46.05 16.90
N GLN A 133 57.21 -46.36 17.19
CA GLN A 133 58.29 -46.36 16.18
C GLN A 133 58.34 -47.62 15.27
N GLY A 134 57.40 -48.57 15.44
CA GLY A 134 57.39 -49.88 14.77
C GLY A 134 56.04 -50.30 14.17
N LEU A 135 55.31 -49.40 13.50
CA LEU A 135 53.94 -49.65 13.03
C LEU A 135 53.77 -50.86 12.07
N GLU A 136 54.82 -51.27 11.37
CA GLU A 136 54.80 -52.38 10.40
C GLU A 136 54.74 -53.79 11.05
N ASP A 137 55.01 -53.87 12.35
CA ASP A 137 54.88 -55.10 13.14
C ASP A 137 53.42 -55.39 13.50
N TYR A 138 52.59 -54.34 13.57
CA TYR A 138 51.17 -54.43 13.92
C TYR A 138 50.25 -54.44 12.70
N PHE A 139 50.63 -53.70 11.65
CA PHE A 139 49.82 -53.51 10.46
C PHE A 139 50.62 -53.80 9.19
N GLU A 140 49.97 -54.43 8.23
CA GLU A 140 50.49 -54.68 6.90
C GLU A 140 49.50 -54.18 5.86
N ILE A 141 50.00 -53.41 4.90
CA ILE A 141 49.20 -52.94 3.78
C ILE A 141 49.24 -54.02 2.70
N GLN A 142 48.07 -54.51 2.29
CA GLN A 142 47.88 -55.51 1.25
C GLN A 142 46.99 -54.96 0.13
N TRP A 143 47.25 -55.38 -1.11
CA TRP A 143 46.38 -55.10 -2.24
C TRP A 143 45.40 -56.24 -2.46
N VAL A 144 44.12 -56.01 -2.14
CA VAL A 144 43.05 -57.00 -2.22
C VAL A 144 41.82 -56.36 -2.86
N ASP A 145 41.23 -57.01 -3.86
CA ASP A 145 40.07 -56.52 -4.64
C ASP A 145 40.26 -55.15 -5.30
N ARG A 146 41.44 -54.90 -5.90
CA ARG A 146 41.77 -53.63 -6.58
C ARG A 146 41.78 -52.39 -5.67
N ALA A 147 41.94 -52.57 -4.36
CA ALA A 147 42.09 -51.48 -3.39
C ALA A 147 43.17 -51.81 -2.36
N VAL A 148 43.75 -50.75 -1.79
CA VAL A 148 44.69 -50.85 -0.66
C VAL A 148 43.88 -51.12 0.61
N LYS A 149 44.09 -52.27 1.24
CA LYS A 149 43.47 -52.64 2.52
C LYS A 149 44.56 -52.90 3.56
N ILE A 150 44.26 -52.56 4.81
CA ILE A 150 45.17 -52.86 5.91
C ILE A 150 44.77 -54.17 6.55
N HIS A 151 45.72 -55.09 6.61
CA HIS A 151 45.65 -56.32 7.35
C HIS A 151 46.34 -56.14 8.71
N LYS A 152 45.68 -56.55 9.78
CA LYS A 152 46.26 -56.52 11.13
C LYS A 152 47.06 -57.81 11.32
N LYS A 153 48.34 -57.72 11.68
CA LYS A 153 49.14 -58.91 11.97
C LYS A 153 48.79 -59.55 13.31
N GLN A 154 48.13 -58.80 14.19
CA GLN A 154 47.60 -59.28 15.45
C GLN A 154 46.09 -59.04 15.51
N ASP A 155 45.32 -60.10 15.73
CA ASP A 155 43.84 -60.08 15.71
C ASP A 155 43.21 -59.28 16.86
N ASN A 156 44.01 -58.84 17.83
CA ASN A 156 43.55 -58.30 19.10
C ASN A 156 43.54 -56.74 19.14
N LEU A 157 43.79 -56.07 18.01
CA LEU A 157 43.87 -54.60 17.89
C LEU A 157 42.51 -53.99 17.50
N LEU A 158 41.96 -53.13 18.38
CA LEU A 158 40.60 -52.57 18.31
C LEU A 158 40.58 -51.13 17.75
N ASP A 159 39.76 -50.89 16.71
CA ASP A 159 39.59 -49.59 16.04
C ASP A 159 38.66 -48.69 16.87
N LEU A 160 39.12 -47.47 17.17
CA LEU A 160 38.48 -46.50 18.06
C LEU A 160 37.73 -45.39 17.28
N SER A 161 37.58 -45.51 15.95
CA SER A 161 36.93 -44.48 15.12
C SER A 161 35.60 -44.93 14.46
N ALA A 162 34.51 -44.67 15.20
CA ALA A 162 33.08 -44.67 14.83
C ALA A 162 32.27 -46.00 14.87
N ASP A 163 31.06 -45.87 15.42
CA ASP A 163 30.09 -46.92 15.78
C ASP A 163 29.58 -47.77 14.60
N ILE A 164 30.14 -48.98 14.51
CA ILE A 164 29.46 -50.30 14.53
C ILE A 164 28.03 -50.34 13.93
N PHE A 165 27.92 -50.92 12.72
CA PHE A 165 26.71 -51.51 12.11
C PHE A 165 25.44 -50.64 12.05
N ASN A 166 24.98 -50.32 10.83
CA ASN A 166 23.64 -50.77 10.41
C ASN A 166 23.41 -50.65 8.90
N THR A 167 22.97 -51.76 8.32
CA THR A 167 22.39 -51.89 6.98
C THR A 167 20.88 -51.69 7.03
N ALA A 168 20.40 -51.03 5.97
CA ALA A 168 19.06 -50.78 5.48
C ALA A 168 17.91 -51.80 5.75
N THR A 169 16.69 -51.25 5.89
CA THR A 169 15.40 -51.80 5.47
C THR A 169 15.39 -51.99 3.93
N GLY A 170 14.72 -52.91 3.25
CA GLY A 170 13.74 -53.96 3.48
C GLY A 170 12.98 -54.17 2.14
N THR A 171 12.55 -55.40 1.80
CA THR A 171 11.23 -55.73 1.18
C THR A 171 11.06 -57.23 0.87
N ASP A 172 9.96 -57.76 1.40
CA ASP A 172 9.03 -58.84 0.96
C ASP A 172 9.50 -60.14 0.26
N LEU A 173 9.15 -61.28 0.87
CA LEU A 173 8.06 -62.19 0.44
C LEU A 173 7.89 -63.40 1.41
N LYS A 174 6.64 -63.84 1.56
CA LYS A 174 6.13 -64.84 2.52
C LYS A 174 6.75 -66.25 2.41
N ARG A 175 7.02 -66.90 3.55
CA ARG A 175 6.29 -68.07 4.13
C ARG A 175 7.18 -68.84 5.12
N ASN A 176 6.76 -68.89 6.38
CA ASN A 176 6.46 -70.16 7.08
C ASN A 176 5.85 -69.83 8.45
N ASP A 177 4.74 -70.48 8.75
CA ASP A 177 4.07 -70.45 10.04
C ASP A 177 5.02 -70.93 11.15
N LYS A 178 5.09 -70.15 12.25
CA LYS A 178 5.27 -70.63 13.63
C LYS A 178 5.05 -69.48 14.62
N GLU A 179 3.98 -69.63 15.40
CA GLU A 179 3.65 -69.01 16.70
C GLU A 179 3.83 -67.49 16.86
N VAL A 180 2.69 -66.79 17.04
CA VAL A 180 2.63 -65.35 17.33
C VAL A 180 3.17 -65.08 18.75
N GLU A 181 4.45 -64.71 18.84
CA GLU A 181 4.99 -63.98 19.99
C GLU A 181 4.67 -62.48 19.82
N GLN A 182 4.01 -61.86 20.80
CA GLN A 182 3.73 -60.41 20.77
C GLN A 182 5.06 -59.64 20.74
N GLN A 183 5.31 -58.93 19.63
CA GLN A 183 6.42 -57.99 19.49
C GLN A 183 5.99 -56.62 20.01
N THR A 184 6.76 -56.05 20.94
CA THR A 184 6.52 -54.71 21.50
C THR A 184 7.75 -53.84 21.30
N ASN A 185 7.54 -52.57 20.94
CA ASN A 185 8.62 -51.59 20.92
C ASN A 185 8.87 -51.07 22.34
N ILE A 186 10.13 -50.94 22.71
CA ILE A 186 10.59 -50.47 24.02
C ILE A 186 11.68 -49.41 23.83
N LEU A 187 11.80 -48.49 24.77
CA LEU A 187 12.88 -47.52 24.81
C LEU A 187 13.96 -47.98 25.78
N VAL A 188 15.22 -47.89 25.37
CA VAL A 188 16.37 -48.24 26.21
C VAL A 188 17.24 -47.00 26.41
N LEU A 189 17.31 -46.53 27.66
CA LEU A 189 18.21 -45.50 28.14
C LEU A 189 19.54 -46.15 28.53
N LYS A 190 20.62 -45.78 27.85
CA LYS A 190 21.98 -46.27 28.14
C LYS A 190 22.95 -45.10 28.30
N GLU A 191 24.04 -45.35 29.00
CA GLU A 191 25.14 -44.38 29.06
C GLU A 191 26.08 -44.53 27.87
N HIS A 192 26.45 -43.42 27.23
CA HIS A 192 27.42 -43.42 26.15
C HIS A 192 28.76 -44.05 26.58
N LYS A 193 29.45 -44.72 25.65
CA LYS A 193 30.68 -45.48 25.94
C LYS A 193 31.86 -44.58 26.34
N TYR A 194 31.94 -43.37 25.77
CA TYR A 194 33.09 -42.47 25.95
C TYR A 194 32.79 -41.16 26.70
N TYR A 195 31.54 -40.69 26.71
CA TYR A 195 31.20 -39.32 27.14
C TYR A 195 30.25 -39.24 28.34
N LYS A 196 29.88 -40.36 28.95
CA LYS A 196 28.96 -40.46 30.11
C LYS A 196 27.57 -39.81 29.96
N HIS A 197 27.25 -39.22 28.81
CA HIS A 197 25.92 -38.67 28.53
C HIS A 197 24.88 -39.78 28.25
N PRO A 198 23.59 -39.53 28.55
CA PRO A 198 22.52 -40.47 28.28
C PRO A 198 22.18 -40.55 26.79
N GLN A 199 22.03 -41.77 26.29
CA GLN A 199 21.49 -42.08 24.96
C GLN A 199 20.17 -42.84 25.09
N VAL A 200 19.21 -42.49 24.24
CA VAL A 200 17.90 -43.16 24.20
C VAL A 200 17.74 -43.86 22.86
N LEU A 201 17.56 -45.18 22.90
CA LEU A 201 17.47 -46.02 21.72
C LEU A 201 16.13 -46.75 21.67
N LEU A 202 15.53 -46.86 20.48
CA LEU A 202 14.29 -47.58 20.26
C LEU A 202 14.60 -49.04 19.87
N TYR A 203 14.10 -50.01 20.64
CA TYR A 203 14.27 -51.44 20.38
C TYR A 203 12.91 -52.12 20.14
N ARG A 204 12.90 -53.18 19.33
CA ARG A 204 11.80 -54.15 19.22
C ARG A 204 12.17 -55.41 19.98
N ALA A 205 11.26 -55.86 20.84
CA ALA A 205 11.45 -57.03 21.68
C ALA A 205 10.25 -57.98 21.62
N THR A 206 10.51 -59.28 21.69
CA THR A 206 9.50 -60.34 21.85
C THR A 206 9.32 -60.67 23.33
N ARG A 207 8.08 -60.92 23.78
CA ARG A 207 7.80 -61.29 25.18
C ARG A 207 7.61 -62.80 25.36
N ALA A 208 8.08 -63.31 26.50
CA ALA A 208 7.71 -64.63 27.01
C ALA A 208 6.33 -64.61 27.69
N LYS A 209 5.71 -65.78 27.90
CA LYS A 209 4.37 -65.92 28.53
C LYS A 209 4.27 -65.36 29.96
N ASN A 210 5.41 -65.17 30.64
CA ASN A 210 5.53 -64.55 31.96
C ASN A 210 5.74 -63.01 31.92
N GLY A 211 5.76 -62.42 30.72
CA GLY A 211 5.96 -60.98 30.50
C GLY A 211 7.41 -60.51 30.38
N SER A 212 8.42 -61.38 30.57
CA SER A 212 9.83 -60.98 30.45
C SER A 212 10.29 -60.87 28.98
N LEU A 213 11.21 -59.93 28.71
CA LEU A 213 11.82 -59.73 27.39
C LEU A 213 12.65 -60.96 26.97
N LYS A 214 12.58 -61.35 25.69
CA LYS A 214 13.44 -62.38 25.08
C LYS A 214 14.48 -61.75 24.14
N ASN A 215 15.67 -62.33 24.07
CA ASN A 215 16.68 -62.01 23.07
C ASN A 215 16.37 -62.71 21.73
N PRO A 216 16.74 -62.15 20.57
CA PRO A 216 17.50 -60.90 20.39
C PRO A 216 16.60 -59.65 20.40
N LEU A 217 17.11 -58.56 20.99
CA LEU A 217 16.50 -57.23 20.90
C LEU A 217 16.97 -56.55 19.61
N GLN A 218 16.04 -56.11 18.76
CA GLN A 218 16.36 -55.48 17.48
C GLN A 218 16.31 -53.95 17.59
N LEU A 219 17.42 -53.26 17.31
CA LEU A 219 17.45 -51.79 17.28
C LEU A 219 16.65 -51.26 16.07
N ILE A 220 15.82 -50.24 16.27
CA ILE A 220 15.00 -49.61 15.23
C ILE A 220 15.50 -48.18 14.98
N SER A 221 15.67 -47.80 13.72
CA SER A 221 15.92 -46.40 13.33
C SER A 221 14.64 -45.57 13.46
N CYS A 222 14.74 -44.39 14.07
CA CYS A 222 13.62 -43.45 14.23
C CYS A 222 13.37 -42.60 12.97
N GLU A 223 14.26 -42.60 11.98
CA GLU A 223 14.17 -41.73 10.79
C GLU A 223 12.90 -41.97 9.97
N GLU A 224 12.56 -43.23 9.70
CA GLU A 224 11.35 -43.61 8.96
C GLU A 224 10.06 -43.24 9.73
N MET A 225 10.12 -43.22 11.07
CA MET A 225 8.98 -42.91 11.93
C MET A 225 8.69 -41.40 12.01
N ILE A 226 9.71 -40.55 11.85
CA ILE A 226 9.53 -39.09 11.76
C ILE A 226 8.65 -38.74 10.55
N TRP A 227 8.94 -39.31 9.38
CA TRP A 227 8.23 -39.03 8.12
C TRP A 227 6.84 -39.67 8.02
N THR A 228 6.56 -40.70 8.81
CA THR A 228 5.27 -41.42 8.79
C THR A 228 4.31 -40.99 9.90
N SER A 229 4.75 -40.12 10.82
CA SER A 229 3.93 -39.57 11.90
C SER A 229 2.77 -38.72 11.35
N LYS A 230 1.56 -38.93 11.89
CA LYS A 230 0.35 -38.19 11.50
C LYS A 230 0.01 -37.06 12.46
N ASP A 231 0.54 -37.12 13.69
CA ASP A 231 0.40 -36.10 14.72
C ASP A 231 1.73 -35.38 14.94
N ILE A 232 1.65 -34.06 15.14
CA ILE A 232 2.81 -33.20 15.44
C ILE A 232 3.49 -33.64 16.73
N THR A 233 2.72 -34.12 17.73
CA THR A 233 3.31 -34.57 19.00
C THR A 233 4.12 -35.86 18.83
N GLU A 234 3.65 -36.80 18.01
CA GLU A 234 4.37 -38.01 17.64
C GLU A 234 5.63 -37.68 16.81
N GLY A 235 5.52 -36.77 15.85
CA GLY A 235 6.66 -36.30 15.05
C GLY A 235 7.74 -35.69 15.93
N GLN A 236 7.38 -34.77 16.84
CA GLN A 236 8.31 -34.18 17.80
C GLN A 236 8.95 -35.22 18.73
N PHE A 237 8.20 -36.25 19.13
CA PHE A 237 8.70 -37.36 19.95
C PHE A 237 9.75 -38.20 19.21
N PHE A 238 9.50 -38.58 17.95
CA PHE A 238 10.48 -39.32 17.16
C PHE A 238 11.69 -38.47 16.76
N THR A 239 11.52 -37.17 16.49
CA THR A 239 12.64 -36.26 16.29
C THR A 239 13.51 -36.15 17.54
N ALA A 240 12.90 -36.07 18.73
CA ALA A 240 13.63 -36.07 19.99
C ALA A 240 14.37 -37.40 20.23
N LEU A 241 13.74 -38.54 19.95
CA LEU A 241 14.40 -39.86 20.03
C LEU A 241 15.59 -39.98 19.07
N HIS A 242 15.43 -39.51 17.84
CA HIS A 242 16.51 -39.51 16.86
C HIS A 242 17.68 -38.63 17.33
N PHE A 243 17.40 -37.42 17.81
CA PHE A 243 18.41 -36.53 18.38
C PHE A 243 19.13 -37.15 19.59
N LEU A 244 18.39 -37.74 20.54
CA LEU A 244 18.95 -38.40 21.73
C LEU A 244 19.64 -39.74 21.42
N GLY A 245 19.42 -40.30 20.24
CA GLY A 245 20.09 -41.51 19.74
C GLY A 245 21.40 -41.21 18.99
N GLN A 246 21.58 -39.99 18.48
CA GLN A 246 22.80 -39.58 17.77
C GLN A 246 23.95 -39.22 18.72
N ASN A 247 25.20 -39.39 18.26
CA ASN A 247 26.43 -39.08 19.00
C ASN A 247 26.81 -37.59 18.92
N THR A 248 25.85 -36.68 19.10
CA THR A 248 26.13 -35.24 19.06
C THR A 248 26.52 -34.74 20.45
N VAL A 249 27.75 -34.25 20.60
CA VAL A 249 28.29 -33.63 21.82
C VAL A 249 27.79 -32.18 21.95
N GLU A 250 26.49 -31.95 21.77
CA GLU A 250 25.91 -30.63 21.99
C GLU A 250 25.40 -30.51 23.42
N GLU A 251 26.26 -30.00 24.32
CA GLU A 251 25.81 -29.54 25.64
C GLU A 251 24.97 -28.26 25.47
N GLY A 252 23.66 -28.33 25.73
CA GLY A 252 22.82 -27.14 25.64
C GLY A 252 21.30 -27.34 25.74
N ASN A 253 20.55 -26.25 25.49
CA ASN A 253 19.09 -26.18 25.57
C ASN A 253 18.37 -27.18 24.64
N GLN A 254 18.99 -27.59 23.54
CA GLN A 254 18.40 -28.53 22.58
C GLN A 254 18.24 -29.94 23.17
N GLN A 255 19.24 -30.41 23.92
CA GLN A 255 19.18 -31.70 24.61
C GLN A 255 18.12 -31.71 25.72
N ILE A 256 17.99 -30.61 26.46
CA ILE A 256 16.92 -30.42 27.44
C ILE A 256 15.54 -30.49 26.75
N THR A 257 15.40 -29.78 25.62
CA THR A 257 14.16 -29.77 24.83
C THR A 257 13.80 -31.18 24.34
N ALA A 258 14.78 -31.95 23.87
CA ALA A 258 14.57 -33.32 23.43
C ALA A 258 14.12 -34.23 24.59
N PHE A 259 14.74 -34.13 25.77
CA PHE A 259 14.30 -34.87 26.96
C PHE A 259 12.89 -34.50 27.43
N LYS A 260 12.50 -33.21 27.37
CA LYS A 260 11.11 -32.80 27.65
C LYS A 260 10.12 -33.50 26.72
N LYS A 261 10.43 -33.53 25.42
CA LYS A 261 9.56 -34.18 24.42
C LYS A 261 9.50 -35.70 24.64
N LEU A 262 10.60 -36.32 25.07
CA LEU A 262 10.65 -37.74 25.43
C LEU A 262 9.73 -38.08 26.60
N ILE A 263 9.73 -37.28 27.67
CA ILE A 263 8.96 -37.55 28.89
C ILE A 263 7.45 -37.57 28.63
N LYS A 264 6.96 -36.74 27.69
CA LYS A 264 5.54 -36.75 27.28
C LYS A 264 5.09 -38.12 26.76
N ASN A 265 5.99 -38.89 26.15
CA ASN A 265 5.80 -40.27 25.68
C ASN A 265 4.36 -40.55 25.16
N PRO A 266 3.91 -39.89 24.08
CA PRO A 266 2.53 -39.99 23.59
C PRO A 266 2.15 -41.41 23.18
N LEU A 267 3.14 -42.24 22.84
CA LEU A 267 2.97 -43.64 22.44
C LEU A 267 2.95 -44.63 23.61
N GLY A 268 3.16 -44.16 24.85
CA GLY A 268 3.12 -45.00 26.06
C GLY A 268 4.15 -46.13 26.06
N LEU A 269 5.28 -45.96 25.37
CA LEU A 269 6.31 -47.00 25.26
C LEU A 269 6.96 -47.27 26.62
N GLU A 270 7.20 -48.54 26.93
CA GLU A 270 7.94 -48.91 28.14
C GLU A 270 9.41 -48.49 28.02
N ILE A 271 9.96 -47.97 29.12
CA ILE A 271 11.31 -47.44 29.17
C ILE A 271 12.15 -48.35 30.07
N TYR A 272 13.34 -48.72 29.60
CA TYR A 272 14.28 -49.57 30.30
C TYR A 272 15.63 -48.87 30.43
N GLN A 273 16.31 -49.04 31.55
CA GLN A 273 17.69 -48.62 31.73
C GLN A 273 18.62 -49.80 31.46
N HIS A 274 19.71 -49.56 30.73
CA HIS A 274 20.80 -50.52 30.61
C HIS A 274 21.72 -50.42 31.82
N ASP A 275 21.82 -51.51 32.58
CA ASP A 275 22.77 -51.63 33.69
C ASP A 275 24.07 -52.30 33.21
N LYS A 276 25.13 -51.49 33.10
CA LYS A 276 26.47 -51.95 32.70
C LYS A 276 27.09 -52.95 33.67
N SER A 277 26.63 -52.99 34.93
CA SER A 277 27.14 -53.95 35.92
C SER A 277 26.68 -55.38 35.65
N LEU A 278 25.53 -55.54 34.97
CA LEU A 278 24.96 -56.85 34.64
C LEU A 278 25.49 -57.43 33.32
N ALA A 279 25.62 -56.61 32.28
CA ALA A 279 26.27 -57.00 31.02
C ALA A 279 26.78 -55.77 30.24
N GLN A 280 27.91 -55.92 29.54
CA GLN A 280 28.47 -54.85 28.70
C GLN A 280 27.62 -54.58 27.44
N SER A 281 26.97 -55.60 26.87
CA SER A 281 26.07 -55.47 25.73
C SER A 281 24.60 -55.49 26.17
N ILE A 282 23.75 -54.80 25.40
CA ILE A 282 22.31 -54.73 25.69
C ILE A 282 21.67 -56.09 25.41
N SER A 283 21.14 -56.70 26.45
CA SER A 283 20.38 -57.96 26.40
C SER A 283 19.21 -57.88 27.35
N ALA A 284 18.22 -58.77 27.18
CA ALA A 284 17.05 -58.80 28.06
C ALA A 284 17.37 -58.87 29.57
N ASN A 285 18.50 -59.49 29.95
CA ASN A 285 18.92 -59.64 31.35
C ASN A 285 19.67 -58.41 31.89
N SER A 286 20.09 -57.48 31.04
CA SER A 286 20.79 -56.25 31.42
C SER A 286 19.88 -55.03 31.46
N LEU A 287 18.57 -55.22 31.29
CA LEU A 287 17.57 -54.16 31.23
C LEU A 287 16.69 -54.17 32.48
N THR A 288 16.61 -53.02 33.15
CA THR A 288 15.69 -52.79 34.27
C THR A 288 14.62 -51.79 33.84
N GLN A 289 13.35 -52.12 34.07
CA GLN A 289 12.26 -51.23 33.69
C GLN A 289 12.28 -49.99 34.60
N ILE A 290 12.19 -48.82 33.97
CA ILE A 290 12.12 -47.52 34.64
C ILE A 290 10.95 -46.72 34.08
N THR A 291 10.63 -45.62 34.76
CA THR A 291 9.67 -44.64 34.24
C THR A 291 10.28 -43.26 34.33
N LEU A 292 10.17 -42.49 33.25
CA LEU A 292 10.58 -41.10 33.23
C LEU A 292 9.43 -40.23 33.71
N ARG A 293 9.73 -39.26 34.58
CA ARG A 293 8.78 -38.28 35.10
C ARG A 293 9.42 -36.90 35.10
N GLU A 294 8.60 -35.86 35.07
CA GLU A 294 9.06 -34.50 35.32
C GLU A 294 9.39 -34.33 36.80
N LEU A 295 10.47 -33.62 37.11
CA LEU A 295 10.82 -33.29 38.48
C LEU A 295 9.76 -32.34 39.06
N PRO A 296 9.18 -32.63 40.25
CA PRO A 296 8.28 -31.71 40.91
C PRO A 296 8.97 -30.35 41.15
N LYS A 297 8.31 -29.24 40.79
CA LYS A 297 8.89 -27.90 40.89
C LYS A 297 8.99 -27.36 42.34
N THR A 298 8.96 -28.22 43.35
CA THR A 298 8.89 -27.89 44.80
C THR A 298 10.23 -28.11 45.50
N ILE A 299 11.29 -27.48 44.98
CA ILE A 299 12.58 -27.43 45.65
C ILE A 299 12.59 -26.26 46.62
N ARG A 300 12.97 -26.54 47.87
CA ARG A 300 13.05 -25.58 48.95
C ARG A 300 14.47 -25.52 49.50
N ILE A 301 14.98 -24.31 49.68
CA ILE A 301 16.23 -24.04 50.37
C ILE A 301 15.91 -23.38 51.71
N ASP A 302 16.25 -24.02 52.83
CA ASP A 302 16.11 -23.46 54.16
C ASP A 302 17.45 -22.90 54.65
N ILE A 303 17.44 -21.63 55.07
CA ILE A 303 18.62 -20.91 55.56
C ILE A 303 18.40 -20.51 57.02
N ASP A 304 19.17 -21.14 57.91
CA ASP A 304 19.16 -20.85 59.33
C ASP A 304 20.49 -20.23 59.79
N GLN A 305 20.45 -19.33 60.78
CA GLN A 305 21.65 -18.70 61.34
C GLN A 305 21.91 -19.26 62.73
N ILE A 306 23.01 -20.01 62.87
CA ILE A 306 23.41 -20.61 64.15
C ILE A 306 24.80 -20.08 64.51
N GLY A 307 24.84 -19.14 65.46
CA GLY A 307 26.08 -18.43 65.84
C GLY A 307 26.61 -17.57 64.68
N ASN A 308 27.90 -17.74 64.33
CA ASN A 308 28.56 -16.99 63.26
C ASN A 308 28.46 -17.63 61.86
N PHE A 309 27.64 -18.69 61.71
CA PHE A 309 27.50 -19.43 60.46
C PHE A 309 26.03 -19.48 60.00
N PHE A 310 25.83 -19.37 58.70
CA PHE A 310 24.58 -19.69 58.03
C PHE A 310 24.62 -21.14 57.57
N THR A 311 23.63 -21.93 57.98
CA THR A 311 23.45 -23.32 57.58
C THR A 311 22.36 -23.38 56.52
N ILE A 312 22.71 -23.90 55.35
CA ILE A 312 21.83 -23.97 54.18
C ILE A 312 21.50 -25.44 53.93
N ARG A 313 20.22 -25.76 53.90
CA ARG A 313 19.68 -27.10 53.61
C ARG A 313 18.81 -27.03 52.37
N SER A 314 18.90 -28.03 51.51
CA SER A 314 18.02 -28.13 50.35
C SER A 314 17.19 -29.40 50.42
N THR A 315 15.88 -29.24 50.27
CA THR A 315 14.90 -30.32 50.27
C THR A 315 14.05 -30.25 49.01
N ILE A 316 13.61 -31.40 48.53
CA ILE A 316 12.66 -31.50 47.44
C ILE A 316 11.56 -32.46 47.84
N GLN A 317 10.32 -32.05 47.59
CA GLN A 317 9.17 -32.91 47.84
C GLN A 317 8.88 -33.75 46.59
N ILE A 318 9.07 -35.07 46.68
CA ILE A 318 8.76 -36.03 45.60
C ILE A 318 7.70 -36.99 46.13
N THR A 319 6.58 -37.13 45.41
CA THR A 319 5.45 -38.01 45.82
C THR A 319 4.92 -37.74 47.25
N GLY A 320 5.01 -36.49 47.71
CA GLY A 320 4.54 -36.07 49.04
C GLY A 320 5.53 -36.29 50.18
N GLN A 321 6.70 -36.88 49.93
CA GLN A 321 7.78 -37.05 50.91
C GLN A 321 8.93 -36.07 50.65
N ASP A 322 9.51 -35.53 51.72
CA ASP A 322 10.66 -34.64 51.64
C ASP A 322 11.95 -35.45 51.54
N HIS A 323 12.72 -35.21 50.48
CA HIS A 323 14.04 -35.80 50.27
C HIS A 323 15.12 -34.73 50.35
N SER A 324 16.25 -35.02 51.01
CA SER A 324 17.44 -34.19 50.90
C SER A 324 18.04 -34.34 49.50
N LEU A 325 18.40 -33.23 48.85
CA LEU A 325 19.01 -33.27 47.51
C LEU A 325 20.31 -34.09 47.50
N GLN A 326 21.04 -34.15 48.62
CA GLN A 326 22.25 -34.96 48.74
C GLN A 326 21.98 -36.47 48.63
N GLN A 327 20.84 -36.93 49.17
CA GLN A 327 20.49 -38.36 49.21
C GLN A 327 19.94 -38.86 47.87
N LEU A 328 19.68 -37.95 46.94
CA LEU A 328 19.06 -38.24 45.66
C LEU A 328 20.14 -38.44 44.58
N PRO A 329 20.41 -39.68 44.13
CA PRO A 329 21.48 -39.93 43.16
C PRO A 329 21.23 -39.16 41.86
N LEU A 330 22.29 -38.57 41.32
CA LEU A 330 22.26 -37.94 40.00
C LEU A 330 22.65 -38.99 38.96
N VAL A 331 21.71 -39.32 38.07
CA VAL A 331 21.87 -40.33 37.03
C VAL A 331 22.00 -39.63 35.68
N PHE A 332 23.09 -39.93 34.96
CA PHE A 332 23.45 -39.34 33.67
C PHE A 332 23.53 -37.81 33.65
N ASP A 333 23.75 -37.15 34.79
CA ASP A 333 23.77 -35.68 34.93
C ASP A 333 22.48 -34.93 34.54
N TYR A 334 21.40 -35.64 34.23
CA TYR A 334 20.12 -35.06 33.79
C TYR A 334 18.91 -35.58 34.57
N PHE A 335 19.07 -36.67 35.32
CA PHE A 335 17.98 -37.30 36.06
C PHE A 335 18.34 -37.47 37.53
N THR A 336 17.34 -37.49 38.40
CA THR A 336 17.48 -38.03 39.73
C THR A 336 16.58 -39.24 39.93
N GLN A 337 17.04 -40.24 40.66
CA GLN A 337 16.33 -41.51 40.83
C GLN A 337 15.73 -41.67 42.22
N VAL A 338 14.44 -42.02 42.27
CA VAL A 338 13.76 -42.52 43.47
C VAL A 338 13.04 -43.82 43.10
N GLN A 339 13.44 -44.93 43.72
CA GLN A 339 12.95 -46.28 43.38
C GLN A 339 13.15 -46.60 41.88
N GLN A 340 12.07 -46.88 41.12
CA GLN A 340 12.09 -47.15 39.67
C GLN A 340 11.72 -45.91 38.83
N HIS A 341 11.66 -44.72 39.45
CA HIS A 341 11.28 -43.46 38.80
C HIS A 341 12.51 -42.57 38.60
N PHE A 342 12.69 -42.11 37.36
CA PHE A 342 13.72 -41.16 36.96
C PHE A 342 13.06 -39.81 36.73
N TYR A 343 13.44 -38.83 37.54
CA TYR A 343 12.91 -37.47 37.48
C TYR A 343 13.88 -36.57 36.71
N PHE A 344 13.41 -35.99 35.62
CA PHE A 344 14.23 -35.14 34.74
C PHE A 344 14.46 -33.75 35.32
N ILE A 345 15.73 -33.34 35.38
CA ILE A 345 16.16 -32.03 35.86
C ILE A 345 16.28 -31.08 34.67
N GLU A 346 15.19 -30.37 34.38
CA GLU A 346 15.08 -29.49 33.22
C GLU A 346 15.96 -28.22 33.32
N ASN A 347 16.01 -27.60 34.51
CA ASN A 347 16.60 -26.28 34.68
C ASN A 347 18.09 -26.39 35.08
N ARG A 348 18.98 -25.71 34.32
CA ARG A 348 20.43 -25.71 34.57
C ARG A 348 20.81 -25.20 35.96
N GLN A 349 20.07 -24.21 36.50
CA GLN A 349 20.32 -23.69 37.85
C GLN A 349 19.97 -24.75 38.90
N ILE A 350 18.88 -25.50 38.71
CA ILE A 350 18.54 -26.65 39.56
C ILE A 350 19.62 -27.74 39.44
N LEU A 351 20.11 -28.03 38.24
CA LEU A 351 21.21 -28.99 38.06
C LEU A 351 22.49 -28.56 38.77
N MET A 352 22.83 -27.27 38.73
CA MET A 352 23.95 -26.70 39.51
C MET A 352 23.73 -26.88 41.02
N LEU A 353 22.49 -26.73 41.50
CA LEU A 353 22.12 -26.97 42.89
C LEU A 353 22.34 -28.45 43.28
N PHE A 354 21.90 -29.41 42.46
CA PHE A 354 22.17 -30.83 42.67
C PHE A 354 23.68 -31.14 42.71
N LYS A 355 24.47 -30.59 41.77
CA LYS A 355 25.93 -30.77 41.73
C LYS A 355 26.63 -30.18 42.98
N LEU A 356 26.16 -29.05 43.49
CA LEU A 356 26.71 -28.43 44.70
C LEU A 356 26.46 -29.27 45.96
N PHE A 357 25.23 -29.76 46.15
CA PHE A 357 24.88 -30.56 47.33
C PHE A 357 25.41 -32.00 47.27
N HIS A 358 25.73 -32.53 46.08
CA HIS A 358 26.45 -33.81 45.95
C HIS A 358 27.93 -33.74 46.27
N THR A 359 28.55 -32.58 46.11
CA THR A 359 29.98 -32.37 46.38
C THR A 359 30.25 -31.91 47.81
N THR A 360 29.20 -31.56 48.57
CA THR A 360 29.29 -31.05 49.96
C THR A 360 28.47 -31.92 50.93
N ALA A 361 28.68 -31.77 52.25
CA ALA A 361 27.90 -32.50 53.25
C ALA A 361 26.41 -32.04 53.25
N ASP A 362 25.51 -32.79 53.91
CA ASP A 362 24.04 -32.59 53.97
C ASP A 362 23.57 -31.16 54.33
N HIS A 363 24.49 -30.33 54.81
CA HIS A 363 24.26 -28.92 55.05
C HIS A 363 25.51 -28.10 54.70
N LEU A 364 25.32 -27.06 53.89
CA LEU A 364 26.38 -26.11 53.57
C LEU A 364 26.49 -25.07 54.69
N LYS A 365 27.70 -24.85 55.22
CA LYS A 365 27.98 -23.81 56.22
C LYS A 365 28.76 -22.66 55.60
N VAL A 366 28.19 -21.46 55.63
CA VAL A 366 28.83 -20.23 55.15
C VAL A 366 29.03 -19.29 56.34
N HIS A 367 30.26 -18.85 56.58
CA HIS A 367 30.54 -17.88 57.65
C HIS A 367 29.88 -16.52 57.36
N GLN A 368 29.38 -15.84 58.39
CA GLN A 368 28.62 -14.58 58.24
C GLN A 368 29.35 -13.50 57.40
N SER A 369 30.68 -13.44 57.46
CA SER A 369 31.48 -12.46 56.69
C SER A 369 31.50 -12.73 55.18
N LYS A 370 31.16 -13.94 54.75
CA LYS A 370 31.11 -14.37 53.35
C LYS A 370 29.70 -14.69 52.86
N PHE A 371 28.71 -14.56 53.73
CA PHE A 371 27.32 -14.86 53.39
C PHE A 371 26.74 -13.88 52.37
N GLU A 372 27.08 -12.60 52.43
CA GLU A 372 26.58 -11.63 51.44
C GLU A 372 27.17 -11.86 50.04
N ASP A 373 28.45 -12.26 49.95
CA ASP A 373 29.06 -12.69 48.68
C ASP A 373 28.35 -13.94 48.12
N PHE A 374 28.16 -14.96 48.97
CA PHE A 374 27.43 -16.18 48.62
C PHE A 374 25.97 -15.89 48.22
N LYS A 375 25.33 -14.94 48.89
CA LYS A 375 23.96 -14.53 48.58
C LYS A 375 23.88 -13.91 47.19
N ARG A 376 24.76 -12.96 46.89
CA ARG A 376 24.82 -12.27 45.59
C ARG A 376 25.16 -13.23 44.46
N ASP A 377 26.18 -14.05 44.65
CA ASP A 377 26.79 -14.83 43.57
C ASP A 377 26.06 -16.17 43.32
N PHE A 378 25.25 -16.66 44.28
CA PHE A 378 24.53 -17.93 44.18
C PHE A 378 23.05 -17.85 44.57
N LEU A 379 22.71 -17.41 45.79
CA LEU A 379 21.32 -17.47 46.27
C LEU A 379 20.37 -16.60 45.45
N MET A 380 20.76 -15.40 45.04
CA MET A 380 19.91 -14.51 44.23
C MET A 380 19.55 -15.13 42.86
N ILE A 381 20.48 -15.88 42.25
CA ILE A 381 20.24 -16.61 41.00
C ILE A 381 19.25 -17.76 41.26
N MET A 382 19.40 -18.46 42.38
CA MET A 382 18.51 -19.57 42.76
C MET A 382 17.11 -19.10 43.18
N GLU A 383 16.99 -17.94 43.84
CA GLU A 383 15.71 -17.32 44.25
C GLU A 383 14.77 -17.03 43.07
N GLU A 384 15.27 -17.01 41.83
CA GLU A 384 14.43 -16.89 40.64
C GLU A 384 13.63 -18.17 40.34
N VAL A 385 14.16 -19.33 40.73
CA VAL A 385 13.69 -20.66 40.28
C VAL A 385 13.30 -21.60 41.44
N VAL A 386 13.84 -21.41 42.65
CA VAL A 386 13.53 -22.23 43.83
C VAL A 386 13.06 -21.41 45.03
N ASP A 387 12.29 -22.03 45.92
CA ASP A 387 11.76 -21.35 47.11
C ASP A 387 12.84 -21.27 48.20
N VAL A 388 13.37 -20.07 48.44
CA VAL A 388 14.36 -19.82 49.50
C VAL A 388 13.68 -19.28 50.76
N ASN A 389 13.75 -20.06 51.82
CA ASN A 389 13.15 -19.78 53.11
C ASN A 389 14.22 -19.38 54.15
N TYR A 390 14.19 -18.10 54.52
CA TYR A 390 15.06 -17.53 55.53
C TYR A 390 14.47 -17.73 56.94
N LEU A 391 14.81 -18.83 57.61
CA LEU A 391 14.25 -19.19 58.92
C LEU A 391 14.57 -18.19 60.04
N HIS A 392 15.68 -17.47 59.90
CA HIS A 392 16.12 -16.44 60.85
C HIS A 392 15.43 -15.07 60.66
N ILE A 393 14.68 -14.88 59.55
CA ILE A 393 13.96 -13.63 59.27
C ILE A 393 12.48 -13.80 59.66
N PRO A 394 11.94 -12.98 60.57
CA PRO A 394 10.53 -13.09 60.96
C PRO A 394 9.59 -12.67 59.82
N LYS A 395 8.43 -13.31 59.73
CA LYS A 395 7.34 -12.90 58.83
C LYS A 395 6.77 -11.54 59.27
N ALA A 396 6.34 -10.73 58.30
CA ALA A 396 5.74 -9.42 58.57
C ALA A 396 4.54 -9.52 59.50
N SER A 397 4.47 -8.66 60.52
CA SER A 397 3.26 -8.50 61.34
C SER A 397 2.21 -7.64 60.64
N SER A 398 0.93 -7.82 60.96
CA SER A 398 -0.18 -7.04 60.37
C SER A 398 -0.05 -5.53 60.60
N LYS A 399 0.70 -5.10 61.63
CA LYS A 399 1.00 -3.70 61.91
C LYS A 399 2.08 -3.15 60.98
N GLN A 400 3.14 -3.91 60.71
CA GLN A 400 4.22 -3.52 59.79
C GLN A 400 3.73 -3.40 58.34
N ILE A 401 2.84 -4.31 57.91
CA ILE A 401 2.23 -4.28 56.57
C ILE A 401 1.40 -3.00 56.37
N LYS A 402 0.60 -2.61 57.38
CA LYS A 402 -0.21 -1.38 57.33
C LYS A 402 0.63 -0.10 57.42
N GLU A 403 1.68 -0.08 58.25
CA GLU A 403 2.57 1.08 58.38
C GLU A 403 3.40 1.37 57.12
N GLN A 404 3.71 0.34 56.31
CA GLN A 404 4.47 0.47 55.06
C GLN A 404 3.62 0.35 53.79
N GLN A 405 2.29 0.31 53.93
CA GLN A 405 1.35 0.39 52.80
C GLN A 405 1.56 -0.63 51.66
N PHE A 406 2.20 -1.78 51.95
CA PHE A 406 2.60 -2.78 50.93
C PHE A 406 1.47 -3.32 50.05
N TYR A 407 0.23 -3.36 50.55
CA TYR A 407 -0.94 -3.82 49.79
C TYR A 407 -1.91 -2.70 49.38
N SER A 408 -1.68 -1.46 49.82
CA SER A 408 -2.52 -0.32 49.41
C SER A 408 -2.00 0.35 48.15
N ASP A 409 -0.69 0.28 47.88
CA ASP A 409 -0.04 0.84 46.69
C ASP A 409 0.55 -0.27 45.79
N THR A 410 -0.27 -1.25 45.44
CA THR A 410 0.12 -2.28 44.48
C THR A 410 -0.19 -1.83 43.05
N GLU A 411 0.83 -1.72 42.20
CA GLU A 411 0.67 -1.35 40.78
C GLU A 411 1.12 -2.49 39.86
N ALA A 412 0.28 -2.82 38.88
CA ALA A 412 0.59 -3.78 37.83
C ALA A 412 1.31 -3.07 36.68
N ILE A 413 2.47 -3.59 36.28
CA ILE A 413 3.30 -3.01 35.22
C ILE A 413 3.66 -4.09 34.20
N ILE A 414 3.60 -3.76 32.91
CA ILE A 414 4.13 -4.59 31.83
C ILE A 414 5.31 -3.84 31.21
N TYR A 415 6.50 -4.42 31.37
CA TYR A 415 7.70 -3.94 30.68
C TYR A 415 7.81 -4.59 29.31
N LEU A 416 8.11 -3.78 28.30
CA LEU A 416 8.34 -4.20 26.93
C LEU A 416 9.81 -4.08 26.61
N GLU A 417 10.46 -5.21 26.34
CA GLU A 417 11.89 -5.26 25.98
C GLU A 417 12.07 -5.94 24.63
N GLU A 418 12.93 -5.37 23.77
CA GLU A 418 13.23 -5.96 22.46
C GLU A 418 14.41 -6.94 22.56
N SER A 419 14.21 -8.17 22.11
CA SER A 419 15.24 -9.22 22.05
C SER A 419 15.23 -9.88 20.67
N GLY A 420 16.17 -9.46 19.81
CA GLY A 420 16.22 -9.91 18.42
C GLY A 420 14.95 -9.50 17.64
N ASP A 421 14.25 -10.48 17.06
CA ASP A 421 12.99 -10.29 16.33
C ASP A 421 11.74 -10.41 17.22
N TYR A 422 11.91 -10.50 18.54
CA TYR A 422 10.82 -10.67 19.50
C TYR A 422 10.72 -9.48 20.46
N ILE A 423 9.49 -9.23 20.91
CA ILE A 423 9.19 -8.27 21.97
C ILE A 423 8.76 -9.08 23.19
N ASN A 424 9.50 -8.92 24.27
CA ASN A 424 9.27 -9.55 25.56
C ASN A 424 8.33 -8.68 26.39
N LEU A 425 7.30 -9.29 26.94
CA LEU A 425 6.33 -8.72 27.86
C LEU A 425 6.61 -9.29 29.24
N ILE A 426 7.20 -8.48 30.12
CA ILE A 426 7.52 -8.88 31.49
C ILE A 426 6.41 -8.35 32.40
N PRO A 427 5.45 -9.19 32.85
CA PRO A 427 4.48 -8.79 33.86
C PRO A 427 5.19 -8.64 35.20
N THR A 428 5.12 -7.45 35.77
CA THR A 428 5.78 -7.07 37.02
C THR A 428 4.75 -6.49 37.97
N MET A 429 4.78 -6.93 39.22
CA MET A 429 3.98 -6.34 40.29
C MET A 429 4.87 -5.47 41.16
N ARG A 430 4.48 -4.21 41.35
CA ARG A 430 5.13 -3.30 42.28
C ARG A 430 4.41 -3.34 43.62
N TYR A 431 5.14 -3.69 44.67
CA TYR A 431 4.69 -3.67 46.06
C TYR A 431 5.43 -2.56 46.81
N ALA A 432 4.78 -1.42 47.04
CA ALA A 432 5.43 -0.19 47.51
C ALA A 432 6.61 0.20 46.60
N ASP A 433 7.86 0.10 47.10
CA ASP A 433 9.08 0.46 46.36
C ASP A 433 9.78 -0.74 45.68
N VAL A 434 9.21 -1.95 45.76
CA VAL A 434 9.84 -3.17 45.25
C VAL A 434 9.07 -3.70 44.05
N GLU A 435 9.75 -3.82 42.92
CA GLU A 435 9.23 -4.42 41.69
C GLU A 435 9.68 -5.88 41.58
N VAL A 436 8.73 -6.79 41.39
CA VAL A 436 9.00 -8.22 41.23
C VAL A 436 8.25 -8.77 40.02
N PRO A 437 8.94 -9.42 39.06
CA PRO A 437 8.29 -10.13 37.96
C PRO A 437 7.35 -11.19 38.51
N VAL A 438 6.12 -11.23 38.00
CA VAL A 438 5.04 -12.09 38.52
C VAL A 438 5.45 -13.57 38.48
N ARG A 439 6.16 -13.99 37.43
CA ARG A 439 6.62 -15.37 37.24
C ARG A 439 7.92 -15.73 38.00
N SER A 440 8.53 -14.79 38.72
CA SER A 440 9.71 -15.04 39.56
C SER A 440 9.32 -15.68 40.90
N ARG A 441 10.21 -16.45 41.54
CA ARG A 441 10.03 -16.96 42.92
C ARG A 441 10.64 -16.08 44.00
N ARG A 442 11.14 -14.90 43.62
CA ARG A 442 11.82 -13.99 44.53
C ARG A 442 10.92 -13.56 45.68
N SER A 443 11.48 -13.61 46.88
CA SER A 443 10.86 -13.15 48.11
C SER A 443 10.95 -11.63 48.26
N ILE A 444 9.91 -11.02 48.81
CA ILE A 444 9.86 -9.58 49.11
C ILE A 444 10.28 -9.35 50.56
N PHE A 445 11.20 -8.41 50.77
CA PHE A 445 11.69 -8.03 52.10
C PHE A 445 11.31 -6.59 52.41
N GLY A 446 10.75 -6.36 53.60
CA GLY A 446 10.58 -5.04 54.19
C GLY A 446 11.58 -4.80 55.32
N PHE A 447 11.78 -3.54 55.70
CA PHE A 447 12.69 -3.13 56.78
C PHE A 447 11.93 -2.31 57.81
N ASP A 448 11.97 -2.70 59.09
CA ASP A 448 11.35 -1.87 60.13
C ASP A 448 12.12 -0.55 60.39
N LYS A 449 11.55 0.35 61.21
CA LYS A 449 12.19 1.63 61.58
C LYS A 449 13.54 1.48 62.31
N LYS A 450 13.91 0.27 62.72
CA LYS A 450 15.19 -0.07 63.36
C LYS A 450 16.14 -0.82 62.42
N GLY A 451 15.80 -0.95 61.13
CA GLY A 451 16.60 -1.61 60.10
C GLY A 451 16.51 -3.14 60.12
N LYS A 452 15.60 -3.75 60.88
CA LYS A 452 15.43 -5.21 60.93
C LYS A 452 14.56 -5.69 59.77
N LYS A 453 15.06 -6.66 59.01
CA LYS A 453 14.39 -7.26 57.85
C LYS A 453 13.19 -8.13 58.28
N PHE A 454 12.12 -8.10 57.50
CA PHE A 454 10.98 -9.01 57.62
C PHE A 454 10.48 -9.46 56.24
N LEU A 455 9.88 -10.66 56.16
CA LEU A 455 9.37 -11.23 54.90
C LEU A 455 7.92 -10.80 54.62
N VAL A 456 7.66 -10.27 53.43
CA VAL A 456 6.31 -9.86 52.96
C VAL A 456 5.72 -10.96 52.08
N LYS A 457 4.44 -11.28 52.29
CA LYS A 457 3.72 -12.27 51.47
C LYS A 457 3.28 -11.62 50.16
N ARG A 458 3.49 -12.30 49.03
CA ARG A 458 3.00 -11.84 47.73
C ARG A 458 1.49 -12.05 47.60
N ASP A 459 0.83 -11.15 46.88
CA ASP A 459 -0.57 -11.28 46.52
C ASP A 459 -0.71 -12.12 45.25
N LEU A 460 -0.79 -13.43 45.46
CA LEU A 460 -0.90 -14.40 44.37
C LEU A 460 -2.20 -14.25 43.56
N GLU A 461 -3.26 -13.71 44.15
CA GLU A 461 -4.53 -13.57 43.46
C GLU A 461 -4.46 -12.41 42.45
N ALA A 462 -3.93 -11.27 42.86
CA ALA A 462 -3.69 -10.13 41.96
C ALA A 462 -2.68 -10.47 40.84
N GLU A 463 -1.63 -11.21 41.18
CA GLU A 463 -0.63 -11.68 40.23
C GLU A 463 -1.22 -12.62 39.15
N LEU A 464 -2.07 -13.56 39.56
CA LEU A 464 -2.76 -14.47 38.63
C LEU A 464 -3.73 -13.72 37.70
N GLN A 465 -4.38 -12.66 38.17
CA GLN A 465 -5.28 -11.85 37.34
C GLN A 465 -4.54 -11.22 36.16
N ILE A 466 -3.37 -10.62 36.39
CA ILE A 466 -2.55 -9.99 35.33
C ILE A 466 -2.12 -11.03 34.30
N VAL A 467 -1.61 -12.18 34.76
CA VAL A 467 -1.18 -13.28 33.88
C VAL A 467 -2.36 -13.77 33.04
N SER A 468 -3.54 -13.97 33.64
CA SER A 468 -4.74 -14.39 32.93
C SER A 468 -5.21 -13.37 31.88
N LEU A 469 -5.03 -12.07 32.15
CA LEU A 469 -5.37 -11.01 31.21
C LEU A 469 -4.45 -11.01 30.00
N ILE A 470 -3.14 -11.25 30.19
CA ILE A 470 -2.16 -11.32 29.10
C ILE A 470 -2.44 -12.52 28.20
N ILE A 471 -2.65 -13.71 28.78
CA ILE A 471 -2.87 -14.96 28.01
C ILE A 471 -4.07 -14.84 27.08
N LYS A 472 -5.16 -14.20 27.53
CA LYS A 472 -6.36 -13.99 26.72
C LYS A 472 -6.15 -13.11 25.49
N GLN A 473 -5.06 -12.34 25.41
CA GLN A 473 -4.82 -11.41 24.31
C GLN A 473 -4.23 -12.07 23.06
N HIS A 474 -3.57 -13.22 23.18
CA HIS A 474 -2.94 -13.87 22.02
C HIS A 474 -2.81 -15.39 22.20
N PRO A 475 -3.18 -16.23 21.20
CA PRO A 475 -3.06 -17.69 21.29
C PRO A 475 -1.67 -18.21 21.67
N TYR A 476 -0.60 -17.64 21.09
CA TYR A 476 0.79 -18.02 21.41
C TYR A 476 1.17 -17.89 22.90
N PHE A 477 0.48 -17.08 23.70
CA PHE A 477 0.83 -16.95 25.12
C PHE A 477 0.38 -18.14 25.97
N GLU A 478 -0.60 -18.92 25.51
CA GLU A 478 -1.06 -20.12 26.22
C GLU A 478 0.01 -21.22 26.21
N GLU A 479 0.68 -21.43 25.07
CA GLU A 479 1.76 -22.41 24.93
C GLU A 479 3.02 -22.04 25.75
N GLN A 480 3.19 -20.75 26.08
CA GLN A 480 4.32 -20.23 26.88
C GLN A 480 4.11 -20.37 28.39
N LEU A 481 2.96 -20.88 28.86
CA LEU A 481 2.72 -21.11 30.29
C LEU A 481 3.65 -22.17 30.87
N ASP A 482 3.94 -23.23 30.10
CA ASP A 482 4.78 -24.34 30.54
C ASP A 482 6.28 -23.99 30.57
N GLU A 483 6.67 -22.86 29.98
CA GLU A 483 8.06 -22.41 29.91
C GLU A 483 8.49 -21.68 31.20
N ASP A 484 9.73 -21.89 31.65
CA ASP A 484 10.28 -21.29 32.87
C ASP A 484 10.73 -19.81 32.69
N PHE A 485 10.29 -19.14 31.62
CA PHE A 485 10.63 -17.73 31.39
C PHE A 485 9.81 -16.79 32.30
N GLN A 486 10.44 -15.68 32.69
CA GLN A 486 9.78 -14.62 33.47
C GLN A 486 8.92 -13.68 32.60
N HIS A 487 8.97 -13.83 31.28
CA HIS A 487 8.30 -13.00 30.29
C HIS A 487 7.49 -13.84 29.31
N PHE A 488 6.49 -13.21 28.71
CA PHE A 488 5.89 -13.69 27.46
C PHE A 488 6.62 -13.05 26.29
N TYR A 489 6.63 -13.68 25.13
CA TYR A 489 7.24 -13.10 23.94
C TYR A 489 6.31 -13.20 22.75
N LEU A 490 6.32 -12.16 21.92
CA LEU A 490 5.60 -12.14 20.65
C LEU A 490 6.55 -11.62 19.57
N HIS A 491 6.51 -12.27 18.40
CA HIS A 491 7.31 -11.82 17.27
C HIS A 491 6.96 -10.37 16.92
N ARG A 492 7.96 -9.53 16.66
CA ARG A 492 7.84 -8.09 16.43
C ARG A 492 6.76 -7.74 15.42
N LYS A 493 6.67 -8.52 14.33
CA LYS A 493 5.63 -8.35 13.30
C LYS A 493 4.22 -8.41 13.87
N HIS A 494 3.93 -9.40 14.71
CA HIS A 494 2.60 -9.61 15.32
C HIS A 494 2.34 -8.62 16.46
N PHE A 495 3.36 -8.29 17.25
CA PHE A 495 3.23 -7.30 18.31
C PHE A 495 2.91 -5.89 17.76
N LEU A 496 3.55 -5.50 16.66
CA LEU A 496 3.29 -4.22 16.00
C LEU A 496 2.09 -4.25 15.04
N GLU A 497 1.29 -5.32 15.04
CA GLU A 497 -0.02 -5.31 14.38
C GLU A 497 -0.94 -4.32 15.12
N LEU A 498 -1.35 -3.27 14.40
CA LEU A 498 -2.04 -2.11 14.97
C LEU A 498 -3.36 -2.48 15.63
N ASP A 499 -4.14 -3.36 15.00
CA ASP A 499 -5.40 -3.85 15.54
C ASP A 499 -5.20 -4.68 16.81
N TRP A 500 -4.01 -5.25 17.01
CA TRP A 500 -3.70 -5.99 18.22
C TRP A 500 -3.27 -5.05 19.34
N PHE A 501 -2.13 -4.36 19.23
CA PHE A 501 -1.57 -3.63 20.37
C PHE A 501 -2.43 -2.45 20.83
N LEU A 502 -3.14 -1.75 19.93
CA LEU A 502 -4.01 -0.64 20.32
C LEU A 502 -5.21 -1.11 21.14
N ASN A 503 -5.76 -2.29 20.82
CA ASN A 503 -6.86 -2.90 21.56
C ASN A 503 -6.37 -3.46 22.90
N VAL A 504 -5.24 -4.17 22.88
CA VAL A 504 -4.64 -4.79 24.06
C VAL A 504 -4.21 -3.74 25.07
N PHE A 505 -3.56 -2.66 24.64
CA PHE A 505 -3.12 -1.59 25.53
C PHE A 505 -4.30 -0.82 26.14
N GLU A 506 -5.40 -0.68 25.40
CA GLU A 506 -6.63 -0.09 25.92
C GLU A 506 -7.25 -0.96 27.01
N GLU A 507 -7.31 -2.28 26.80
CA GLU A 507 -7.81 -3.23 27.80
C GLU A 507 -6.90 -3.26 29.05
N TRP A 508 -5.58 -3.29 28.89
CA TRP A 508 -4.64 -3.24 30.02
C TRP A 508 -4.78 -1.96 30.85
N ARG A 509 -4.90 -0.80 30.21
CA ARG A 509 -5.13 0.48 30.91
C ARG A 509 -6.48 0.51 31.63
N LYS A 510 -7.52 -0.13 31.09
CA LYS A 510 -8.84 -0.27 31.73
C LYS A 510 -8.77 -1.08 33.02
N HIS A 511 -7.85 -2.04 33.11
CA HIS A 511 -7.52 -2.80 34.32
C HIS A 511 -6.41 -2.14 35.16
N HIS A 512 -6.11 -0.85 34.94
CA HIS A 512 -5.09 -0.09 35.67
C HIS A 512 -3.66 -0.65 35.57
N ILE A 513 -3.33 -1.28 34.45
CA ILE A 513 -1.97 -1.78 34.17
C ILE A 513 -1.16 -0.73 33.41
N SER A 514 0.01 -0.38 33.93
CA SER A 514 0.97 0.54 33.32
C SER A 514 1.86 -0.17 32.30
N ILE A 515 2.14 0.48 31.17
CA ILE A 515 2.92 -0.11 30.06
C ILE A 515 4.17 0.75 29.85
N ILE A 516 5.35 0.13 29.97
CA ILE A 516 6.65 0.81 29.91
C ILE A 516 7.51 0.15 28.80
N GLY A 517 8.35 0.92 28.12
CA GLY A 517 9.28 0.42 27.09
C GLY A 517 8.77 0.46 25.64
N PHE A 518 7.49 0.79 25.38
CA PHE A 518 6.96 0.82 24.00
C PHE A 518 7.69 1.77 23.05
N ASN A 519 8.10 2.94 23.56
CA ASN A 519 8.83 3.94 22.77
C ASN A 519 10.32 3.60 22.59
N GLU A 520 10.84 2.63 23.36
CA GLU A 520 12.25 2.22 23.34
C GLU A 520 12.51 1.11 22.31
N ILE A 521 11.44 0.51 21.78
CA ILE A 521 11.49 -0.46 20.68
C ILE A 521 12.09 0.19 19.44
N LYS A 522 13.16 -0.40 18.88
CA LYS A 522 13.88 0.19 17.73
C LYS A 522 12.93 0.40 16.56
N ALA A 523 13.06 1.53 15.86
CA ALA A 523 12.24 1.87 14.69
C ALA A 523 10.70 1.83 14.92
N ASN A 524 10.22 1.91 16.16
CA ASN A 524 8.81 2.12 16.42
C ASN A 524 8.47 3.59 16.17
N THR A 525 7.55 3.83 15.23
CA THR A 525 7.08 5.17 14.91
C THR A 525 5.64 5.39 15.33
N TYR A 526 4.98 4.39 15.93
CA TYR A 526 3.56 4.44 16.26
C TYR A 526 3.31 5.00 17.65
N ASN A 527 2.16 5.66 17.82
CA ASN A 527 1.67 6.09 19.12
C ASN A 527 0.90 4.97 19.83
N SER A 528 1.03 4.87 21.15
CA SER A 528 0.39 3.83 21.97
C SER A 528 -1.08 4.12 22.33
N PHE A 529 -1.63 5.24 21.90
CA PHE A 529 -3.02 5.65 22.17
C PHE A 529 -3.84 5.70 20.88
N LYS A 530 -5.11 5.33 20.96
CA LYS A 530 -6.10 5.61 19.91
C LYS A 530 -6.45 7.09 19.89
N GLY A 531 -6.70 7.62 18.69
CA GLY A 531 -7.11 9.02 18.53
C GLY A 531 -8.51 9.26 19.08
N LYS A 532 -8.64 10.21 20.01
CA LYS A 532 -9.91 10.76 20.48
C LYS A 532 -10.18 12.06 19.75
N ILE A 533 -11.40 12.20 19.22
CA ILE A 533 -11.81 13.36 18.44
C ILE A 533 -13.01 14.01 19.12
N ALA A 534 -12.91 15.31 19.40
CA ALA A 534 -14.02 16.14 19.84
C ALA A 534 -14.30 17.22 18.79
N ILE A 535 -15.58 17.44 18.47
CA ILE A 535 -16.02 18.41 17.47
C ILE A 535 -17.03 19.37 18.11
N HIS A 536 -16.81 20.66 17.91
CA HIS A 536 -17.70 21.73 18.36
C HIS A 536 -17.98 22.71 17.22
N VAL A 537 -19.26 22.89 16.89
CA VAL A 537 -19.72 23.79 15.81
C VAL A 537 -20.34 25.06 16.41
N LEU A 538 -19.69 26.19 16.13
CA LEU A 538 -20.09 27.53 16.56
C LEU A 538 -20.61 28.34 15.37
N SER A 539 -21.59 29.21 15.60
CA SER A 539 -22.06 30.15 14.58
C SER A 539 -21.13 31.37 14.52
N GLY A 540 -20.63 31.71 13.34
CA GLY A 540 -19.92 32.95 13.04
C GLY A 540 -20.77 33.93 12.23
N GLN A 541 -20.15 34.99 11.70
CA GLN A 541 -20.79 35.89 10.73
C GLN A 541 -20.59 35.31 9.31
N ASN A 542 -21.65 34.76 8.72
CA ASN A 542 -21.68 34.16 7.37
C ASN A 542 -20.96 32.79 7.23
N TRP A 543 -20.48 32.22 8.34
CA TRP A 543 -19.87 30.88 8.39
C TRP A 543 -20.17 30.16 9.70
N PHE A 544 -20.02 28.85 9.70
CA PHE A 544 -19.95 28.01 10.87
C PHE A 544 -18.49 27.64 11.15
N ASN A 545 -18.04 27.91 12.37
CA ASN A 545 -16.71 27.57 12.86
C ASN A 545 -16.77 26.18 13.49
N VAL A 546 -16.12 25.20 12.85
CA VAL A 546 -15.98 23.84 13.34
C VAL A 546 -14.62 23.71 14.02
N HIS A 547 -14.63 23.67 15.35
CA HIS A 547 -13.46 23.36 16.15
C HIS A 547 -13.31 21.84 16.26
N VAL A 548 -12.13 21.33 15.94
CA VAL A 548 -11.80 19.91 15.97
C VAL A 548 -10.57 19.72 16.85
N ASP A 549 -10.75 19.00 17.96
CA ASP A 549 -9.66 18.60 18.84
C ASP A 549 -9.33 17.12 18.64
N ILE A 550 -8.10 16.84 18.21
CA ILE A 550 -7.61 15.48 17.96
C ILE A 550 -6.50 15.17 18.98
N GLN A 551 -6.73 14.20 19.87
CA GLN A 551 -5.82 13.87 20.97
C GLN A 551 -5.42 12.38 20.97
N PHE A 552 -4.13 12.12 21.19
CA PHE A 552 -3.51 10.80 21.33
C PHE A 552 -2.72 10.75 22.64
N GLY A 553 -3.40 10.41 23.73
CA GLY A 553 -2.82 10.51 25.07
C GLY A 553 -2.48 11.97 25.42
N LYS A 554 -1.18 12.29 25.53
CA LYS A 554 -0.69 13.66 25.78
C LYS A 554 -0.39 14.45 24.50
N SER A 555 -0.32 13.77 23.36
CA SER A 555 0.08 14.36 22.08
C SER A 555 -1.14 14.80 21.28
N LYS A 556 -1.01 15.88 20.52
CA LYS A 556 -2.09 16.43 19.68
C LYS A 556 -1.79 16.20 18.20
N GLY A 557 -2.86 16.12 17.41
CA GLY A 557 -2.80 16.06 15.96
C GLY A 557 -3.41 17.32 15.32
N SER A 558 -2.82 17.78 14.22
CA SER A 558 -3.33 18.94 13.47
C SER A 558 -4.25 18.54 12.31
N LEU A 559 -5.24 19.38 12.01
CA LEU A 559 -6.13 19.23 10.85
C LEU A 559 -5.36 19.22 9.53
N LYS A 560 -4.25 19.96 9.43
CA LYS A 560 -3.39 19.97 8.23
C LYS A 560 -2.71 18.60 8.01
N ASN A 561 -2.19 17.98 9.07
CA ASN A 561 -1.59 16.65 8.99
C ASN A 561 -2.65 15.59 8.68
N LEU A 562 -3.85 15.71 9.26
CA LEU A 562 -4.99 14.86 8.95
C LEU A 562 -5.41 14.97 7.47
N GLN A 563 -5.53 16.19 6.94
CA GLN A 563 -5.85 16.41 5.53
C GLN A 563 -4.77 15.81 4.60
N LYS A 564 -3.50 15.93 4.98
CA LYS A 564 -2.37 15.30 4.25
C LYS A 564 -2.46 13.77 4.28
N ALA A 565 -2.81 13.18 5.42
CA ALA A 565 -3.00 11.74 5.56
C ALA A 565 -4.13 11.22 4.66
N ILE A 566 -5.30 11.87 4.70
CA ILE A 566 -6.44 11.51 3.83
C ILE A 566 -6.08 11.65 2.35
N ARG A 567 -5.40 12.74 1.96
CA ARG A 567 -4.96 12.94 0.58
C ARG A 567 -4.02 11.84 0.09
N ASN A 568 -3.16 11.34 0.98
CA ASN A 568 -2.22 10.26 0.71
C ASN A 568 -2.84 8.86 0.92
N LYS A 569 -4.12 8.78 1.27
CA LYS A 569 -4.81 7.53 1.66
C LYS A 569 -4.09 6.77 2.79
N SER A 570 -3.42 7.52 3.67
CA SER A 570 -2.75 7.01 4.85
C SER A 570 -3.74 6.94 6.01
N LYS A 571 -3.75 5.81 6.72
CA LYS A 571 -4.48 5.66 8.00
C LYS A 571 -3.76 6.34 9.18
N PHE A 572 -2.54 6.83 8.92
CA PHE A 572 -1.64 7.41 9.92
C PHE A 572 -1.55 8.92 9.77
N ILE A 573 -1.59 9.61 10.89
CA ILE A 573 -1.30 11.04 11.01
C ILE A 573 -0.01 11.24 11.81
N THR A 574 0.84 12.15 11.37
CA THR A 574 2.01 12.59 12.15
C THR A 574 1.56 13.58 13.24
N LEU A 575 1.96 13.30 14.48
CA LEU A 575 1.67 14.09 15.67
C LEU A 575 2.80 15.10 15.96
N ASP A 576 2.55 16.02 16.89
CA ASP A 576 3.50 17.08 17.25
C ASP A 576 4.81 16.55 17.86
N ASP A 577 4.76 15.35 18.47
CA ASP A 577 5.92 14.65 19.04
C ASP A 577 6.71 13.81 18.02
N GLY A 578 6.30 13.83 16.74
CA GLY A 578 6.91 13.07 15.65
C GLY A 578 6.41 11.63 15.52
N THR A 579 5.57 11.14 16.44
CA THR A 579 4.97 9.80 16.36
C THR A 579 3.80 9.77 15.36
N GLN A 580 3.41 8.57 14.94
CA GLN A 580 2.29 8.31 14.04
C GLN A 580 1.09 7.81 14.82
N GLY A 581 0.03 8.62 14.87
CA GLY A 581 -1.26 8.23 15.42
C GLY A 581 -2.14 7.58 14.36
N MET A 582 -2.80 6.46 14.70
CA MET A 582 -3.81 5.84 13.84
C MET A 582 -5.21 6.33 14.21
N LEU A 583 -5.98 6.72 13.20
CA LEU A 583 -7.39 7.11 13.38
C LEU A 583 -8.34 5.98 12.97
N PRO A 584 -9.50 5.84 13.62
CA PRO A 584 -10.54 4.92 13.18
C PRO A 584 -11.00 5.22 11.75
N GLU A 585 -11.32 4.19 10.96
CA GLU A 585 -11.73 4.36 9.56
C GLU A 585 -13.00 5.20 9.41
N GLU A 586 -13.95 5.06 10.34
CA GLU A 586 -15.18 5.86 10.36
C GLU A 586 -14.87 7.37 10.40
N TRP A 587 -13.86 7.76 11.18
CA TRP A 587 -13.45 9.15 11.29
C TRP A 587 -12.74 9.64 10.03
N LEU A 588 -11.91 8.81 9.39
CA LEU A 588 -11.29 9.15 8.11
C LEU A 588 -12.35 9.48 7.05
N HIS A 589 -13.42 8.69 6.98
CA HIS A 589 -14.55 8.95 6.08
C HIS A 589 -15.34 10.22 6.45
N LYS A 590 -15.62 10.46 7.74
CA LYS A 590 -16.28 11.69 8.19
C LYS A 590 -15.46 12.94 7.82
N PHE A 591 -14.15 12.93 8.10
CA PHE A 591 -13.26 14.05 7.80
C PHE A 591 -13.07 14.29 6.32
N GLU A 592 -13.10 13.25 5.48
CA GLU A 592 -13.14 13.44 4.04
C GLU A 592 -14.31 14.35 3.65
N GLN A 593 -15.53 14.07 4.13
CA GLN A 593 -16.70 14.92 3.85
C GLN A 593 -16.56 16.34 4.44
N PHE A 594 -16.00 16.48 5.64
CA PHE A 594 -15.80 17.78 6.27
C PHE A 594 -14.84 18.67 5.47
N PHE A 595 -13.70 18.13 5.00
CA PHE A 595 -12.75 18.86 4.18
C PHE A 595 -13.26 19.19 2.77
N LEU A 596 -14.30 18.49 2.31
CA LEU A 596 -14.98 18.82 1.06
C LEU A 596 -16.00 19.96 1.26
N ALA A 597 -16.56 20.09 2.47
CA ALA A 597 -17.59 21.05 2.83
C ALA A 597 -17.04 22.42 3.29
N GLY A 598 -15.81 22.48 3.81
CA GLY A 598 -15.22 23.68 4.39
C GLY A 598 -13.73 23.87 4.10
N GLU A 599 -13.21 25.03 4.51
CA GLU A 599 -11.79 25.40 4.39
C GLU A 599 -11.09 25.40 5.75
N ILE A 600 -9.85 24.90 5.79
CA ILE A 600 -9.04 24.87 7.02
C ILE A 600 -8.39 26.25 7.19
N ILE A 601 -8.71 26.93 8.28
CA ILE A 601 -8.12 28.23 8.62
C ILE A 601 -6.91 28.05 9.53
N ASP A 602 -7.02 27.15 10.51
CA ASP A 602 -5.99 26.88 11.50
C ASP A 602 -5.91 25.38 11.82
N ASP A 603 -4.93 24.97 12.64
CA ASP A 603 -4.64 23.58 12.95
C ASP A 603 -5.78 22.85 13.68
N SER A 604 -6.75 23.57 14.25
CA SER A 604 -7.97 23.02 14.87
C SER A 604 -9.27 23.64 14.36
N LEU A 605 -9.23 24.56 13.39
CA LEU A 605 -10.40 25.30 12.92
C LEU A 605 -10.70 25.05 11.43
N LEU A 606 -11.88 24.50 11.17
CA LEU A 606 -12.48 24.36 9.84
C LEU A 606 -13.66 25.33 9.71
N GLN A 607 -13.71 26.13 8.65
CA GLN A 607 -14.82 27.04 8.37
C GLN A 607 -15.69 26.50 7.24
N ILE A 608 -17.01 26.43 7.50
CA ILE A 608 -18.01 26.05 6.51
C ILE A 608 -18.91 27.26 6.25
N ALA A 609 -19.03 27.70 5.00
CA ALA A 609 -19.89 28.82 4.64
C ALA A 609 -21.36 28.51 4.97
N GLU A 610 -22.13 29.52 5.41
CA GLU A 610 -23.57 29.37 5.71
C GLU A 610 -24.38 28.90 4.48
N THR A 611 -23.90 29.22 3.28
CA THR A 611 -24.47 28.75 2.01
C THR A 611 -24.44 27.22 1.88
N ASN A 612 -23.52 26.53 2.57
CA ASN A 612 -23.40 25.08 2.61
C ASN A 612 -24.10 24.46 3.85
N TYR A 613 -25.20 25.08 4.32
CA TYR A 613 -26.00 24.61 5.44
C TYR A 613 -26.41 23.12 5.33
N SER A 614 -26.62 22.62 4.10
CA SER A 614 -26.97 21.22 3.85
C SER A 614 -25.86 20.25 4.29
N ALA A 615 -24.59 20.65 4.14
CA ALA A 615 -23.47 19.80 4.58
C ALA A 615 -23.38 19.75 6.10
N ILE A 616 -23.72 20.84 6.77
CA ILE A 616 -23.79 20.88 8.24
C ILE A 616 -24.92 19.97 8.72
N ASP A 617 -26.09 20.09 8.11
CA ASP A 617 -27.25 19.27 8.44
C ASP A 617 -27.05 17.77 8.20
N GLN A 618 -26.33 17.41 7.13
CA GLN A 618 -26.15 16.02 6.74
C GLN A 618 -25.01 15.32 7.48
N TYR A 619 -23.91 16.03 7.73
CA TYR A 619 -22.66 15.40 8.18
C TYR A 619 -22.31 15.68 9.64
N PHE A 620 -22.93 16.68 10.28
CA PHE A 620 -22.65 17.03 11.68
C PHE A 620 -23.81 16.60 12.58
N GLU A 621 -23.47 15.88 13.64
CA GLU A 621 -24.44 15.39 14.62
C GLU A 621 -24.95 16.54 15.49
N GLU A 622 -26.25 16.54 15.84
CA GLU A 622 -26.87 17.62 16.62
C GLU A 622 -26.16 17.94 17.93
N GLN A 623 -25.52 16.95 18.56
CA GLN A 623 -24.76 17.12 19.79
C GLN A 623 -23.49 17.99 19.61
N TRP A 624 -22.97 18.12 18.39
CA TRP A 624 -21.79 18.95 18.11
C TRP A 624 -22.15 20.42 17.89
N LEU A 625 -23.41 20.74 17.59
CA LEU A 625 -23.84 22.11 17.36
C LEU A 625 -24.14 22.84 18.67
N SER A 626 -23.56 24.03 18.83
CA SER A 626 -23.98 24.97 19.86
C SER A 626 -25.44 25.41 19.66
N GLN A 627 -26.11 25.84 20.74
CA GLN A 627 -27.50 26.29 20.70
C GLN A 627 -27.74 27.38 19.64
N ILE A 628 -26.83 28.36 19.56
CA ILE A 628 -26.87 29.45 18.58
C ILE A 628 -26.75 28.92 17.15
N ALA A 629 -25.87 27.93 16.91
CA ALA A 629 -25.70 27.32 15.60
C ALA A 629 -26.95 26.54 15.16
N LYS A 630 -27.63 25.86 16.08
CA LYS A 630 -28.90 25.16 15.82
C LYS A 630 -30.00 26.12 15.38
N GLU A 631 -30.23 27.17 16.17
CA GLU A 631 -31.25 28.18 15.89
C GLU A 631 -31.01 28.86 14.53
N ARG A 632 -29.75 29.14 14.21
CA ARG A 632 -29.34 29.72 12.92
C ARG A 632 -29.58 28.75 11.76
N LEU A 633 -29.24 27.47 11.92
CA LEU A 633 -29.47 26.43 10.92
C LEU A 633 -30.97 26.25 10.64
N GLU A 634 -31.80 26.20 11.68
CA GLU A 634 -33.26 26.11 11.55
C GLU A 634 -33.86 27.36 10.88
N ALA A 635 -33.39 28.56 11.24
CA ALA A 635 -33.82 29.79 10.60
C ALA A 635 -33.54 29.79 9.09
N ILE A 636 -32.35 29.31 8.67
CA ILE A 636 -31.98 29.16 7.26
C ILE A 636 -32.90 28.13 6.57
N LYS A 637 -33.11 26.95 7.17
CA LYS A 637 -33.99 25.91 6.62
C LYS A 637 -35.42 26.38 6.42
N ASN A 638 -36.02 27.02 7.43
CA ASN A 638 -37.41 27.45 7.40
C ASN A 638 -37.64 28.54 6.35
N LYS A 639 -36.68 29.45 6.18
CA LYS A 639 -36.79 30.51 5.18
C LYS A 639 -36.52 30.02 3.75
N ILE A 640 -35.63 29.05 3.54
CA ILE A 640 -35.43 28.41 2.21
C ILE A 640 -36.65 27.57 1.82
N LYS A 641 -37.31 26.88 2.76
CA LYS A 641 -38.57 26.16 2.49
C LYS A 641 -39.67 27.10 1.99
N ASN A 642 -39.66 28.37 2.41
CA ASN A 642 -40.63 29.38 2.04
C ASN A 642 -40.19 30.26 0.85
N ILE A 643 -39.23 29.80 0.03
CA ILE A 643 -38.71 30.58 -1.10
C ILE A 643 -39.78 30.92 -2.15
N ASP A 644 -40.87 30.13 -2.21
CA ASP A 644 -41.99 30.37 -3.12
C ASP A 644 -42.95 31.48 -2.62
N GLN A 645 -42.74 32.01 -1.41
CA GLN A 645 -43.53 33.08 -0.79
C GLN A 645 -42.71 34.38 -0.64
N VAL A 646 -42.01 34.79 -1.69
CA VAL A 646 -41.22 36.02 -1.65
C VAL A 646 -42.12 37.24 -1.47
N LYS A 647 -41.82 38.07 -0.48
CA LYS A 647 -42.59 39.30 -0.22
C LYS A 647 -42.41 40.28 -1.38
N PRO A 648 -43.50 40.93 -1.85
CA PRO A 648 -43.40 41.93 -2.90
C PRO A 648 -42.64 43.16 -2.39
N VAL A 649 -41.63 43.57 -3.16
CA VAL A 649 -40.81 44.75 -2.88
C VAL A 649 -41.40 45.98 -3.59
N VAL A 650 -41.41 47.12 -2.90
CA VAL A 650 -41.85 48.40 -3.47
C VAL A 650 -40.72 48.97 -4.31
N LEU A 651 -41.00 49.21 -5.59
CA LEU A 651 -40.03 49.77 -6.54
C LEU A 651 -39.60 51.19 -6.11
N SER A 652 -38.31 51.48 -6.18
CA SER A 652 -37.77 52.82 -5.89
C SER A 652 -38.42 53.91 -6.76
N LYS A 653 -38.65 55.09 -6.15
CA LYS A 653 -39.19 56.27 -6.84
C LYS A 653 -38.23 56.85 -7.89
N ASP A 654 -36.94 56.53 -7.79
CA ASP A 654 -35.91 56.98 -8.72
C ASP A 654 -35.86 56.14 -10.02
N PHE A 655 -36.64 55.06 -10.09
CA PHE A 655 -36.73 54.21 -11.27
C PHE A 655 -37.72 54.80 -12.27
N ILE A 656 -37.26 55.04 -13.50
CA ILE A 656 -38.06 55.63 -14.58
C ILE A 656 -38.58 54.52 -15.49
N GLY A 657 -39.84 54.12 -15.31
CA GLY A 657 -40.51 53.11 -16.12
C GLY A 657 -41.39 52.18 -15.30
N SER A 658 -41.82 51.06 -15.89
CA SER A 658 -42.56 50.01 -15.18
C SER A 658 -41.95 48.63 -15.43
N LEU A 659 -41.91 47.82 -14.38
CA LEU A 659 -41.53 46.40 -14.46
C LEU A 659 -42.76 45.54 -14.73
N ARG A 660 -42.63 44.58 -15.65
CA ARG A 660 -43.62 43.50 -15.86
C ARG A 660 -43.74 42.60 -14.64
N SER A 661 -44.82 41.83 -14.52
CA SER A 661 -45.07 40.91 -13.40
C SER A 661 -43.87 40.01 -13.09
N TYR A 662 -43.40 39.26 -14.09
CA TYR A 662 -42.24 38.38 -13.91
C TYR A 662 -40.94 39.17 -13.60
N GLN A 663 -40.79 40.40 -14.09
CA GLN A 663 -39.62 41.22 -13.74
C GLN A 663 -39.67 41.65 -12.26
N ARG A 664 -40.87 41.92 -11.73
CA ARG A 664 -41.07 42.17 -10.29
C ARG A 664 -40.76 40.92 -9.47
N ASP A 665 -41.16 39.75 -9.93
CA ASP A 665 -40.81 38.49 -9.25
C ASP A 665 -39.30 38.26 -9.20
N GLY A 666 -38.59 38.63 -10.28
CA GLY A 666 -37.13 38.59 -10.30
C GLY A 666 -36.49 39.59 -9.32
N LEU A 667 -37.02 40.81 -9.23
CA LEU A 667 -36.60 41.79 -8.23
C LEU A 667 -36.86 41.30 -6.80
N ASN A 668 -38.02 40.71 -6.54
CA ASN A 668 -38.38 40.12 -5.26
C ASN A 668 -37.37 39.01 -4.89
N TRP A 669 -37.06 38.12 -5.83
CA TRP A 669 -36.08 37.04 -5.62
C TRP A 669 -34.67 37.57 -5.32
N LEU A 670 -34.20 38.61 -6.02
CA LEU A 670 -32.91 39.25 -5.72
C LEU A 670 -32.90 39.84 -4.30
N ASN A 671 -33.99 40.48 -3.88
CA ASN A 671 -34.14 41.00 -2.52
C ASN A 671 -34.21 39.90 -1.46
N PHE A 672 -34.83 38.76 -1.77
CA PHE A 672 -34.82 37.59 -0.89
C PHE A 672 -33.40 37.07 -0.65
N LEU A 673 -32.59 36.93 -1.70
CA LEU A 673 -31.18 36.51 -1.56
C LEU A 673 -30.36 37.52 -0.73
N ASP A 674 -30.64 38.81 -0.89
CA ASP A 674 -29.99 39.89 -0.15
C ASP A 674 -30.18 39.77 1.38
N GLU A 675 -31.35 39.31 1.86
CA GLU A 675 -31.64 39.13 3.29
C GLU A 675 -30.71 38.12 3.98
N PHE A 676 -30.14 37.18 3.23
CA PHE A 676 -29.25 36.11 3.74
C PHE A 676 -27.78 36.32 3.39
N ASN A 677 -27.45 37.43 2.73
CA ASN A 677 -26.16 37.57 2.07
C ASN A 677 -25.82 36.40 1.13
N PHE A 678 -26.85 35.88 0.43
CA PHE A 678 -26.66 34.85 -0.58
C PHE A 678 -26.45 35.49 -1.95
N GLY A 679 -25.58 34.88 -2.74
CA GLY A 679 -25.49 35.13 -4.16
C GLY A 679 -26.48 34.30 -4.96
N GLY A 680 -26.53 34.52 -6.26
CA GLY A 680 -27.46 33.82 -7.13
C GLY A 680 -27.13 33.94 -8.61
N CYS A 681 -27.79 33.10 -9.40
CA CYS A 681 -27.74 33.07 -10.85
C CYS A 681 -29.09 33.48 -11.44
N LEU A 682 -29.13 34.68 -12.04
CA LEU A 682 -30.28 35.15 -12.82
C LEU A 682 -30.14 34.62 -14.25
N ALA A 683 -30.80 33.49 -14.48
CA ALA A 683 -30.70 32.66 -15.68
C ALA A 683 -31.93 32.77 -16.62
N ASP A 684 -32.72 33.83 -16.51
CA ASP A 684 -33.85 34.11 -17.40
C ASP A 684 -33.44 34.10 -18.88
N ASP A 685 -34.35 33.67 -19.75
CA ASP A 685 -34.13 33.69 -21.19
C ASP A 685 -33.69 35.08 -21.72
N MET A 686 -32.95 35.05 -22.82
CA MET A 686 -32.43 36.24 -23.46
C MET A 686 -33.56 37.16 -23.96
N GLY A 687 -33.55 38.42 -23.52
CA GLY A 687 -34.59 39.39 -23.93
C GLY A 687 -35.72 39.57 -22.91
N LEU A 688 -35.77 38.82 -21.81
CA LEU A 688 -36.75 39.05 -20.73
C LEU A 688 -36.47 40.31 -19.88
N GLY A 689 -35.36 41.00 -20.13
CA GLY A 689 -34.97 42.20 -19.39
C GLY A 689 -34.32 41.84 -18.04
N LYS A 690 -33.15 41.20 -18.07
CA LYS A 690 -32.33 40.96 -16.88
C LYS A 690 -31.64 42.24 -16.40
N THR A 691 -31.15 43.05 -17.34
CA THR A 691 -30.51 44.35 -17.09
C THR A 691 -31.39 45.27 -16.26
N ILE A 692 -32.66 45.46 -16.65
CA ILE A 692 -33.61 46.33 -15.95
C ILE A 692 -33.93 45.82 -14.52
N GLN A 693 -33.97 44.50 -14.30
CA GLN A 693 -34.16 43.92 -12.96
C GLN A 693 -32.99 44.26 -12.03
N ILE A 694 -31.75 44.18 -12.55
CA ILE A 694 -30.53 44.51 -11.79
C ILE A 694 -30.45 46.02 -11.53
N ILE A 695 -30.82 46.87 -12.48
CA ILE A 695 -30.87 48.32 -12.28
C ILE A 695 -31.86 48.68 -11.17
N ALA A 696 -33.08 48.11 -11.21
CA ALA A 696 -34.06 48.29 -10.15
C ALA A 696 -33.52 47.82 -8.79
N PHE A 697 -32.86 46.66 -8.76
CA PHE A 697 -32.24 46.14 -7.55
C PHE A 697 -31.14 47.04 -6.98
N ILE A 698 -30.26 47.60 -7.81
CA ILE A 698 -29.20 48.53 -7.37
C ILE A 698 -29.80 49.78 -6.70
N LEU A 699 -30.91 50.30 -7.24
CA LEU A 699 -31.65 51.42 -6.64
C LEU A 699 -32.23 51.05 -5.28
N ASP A 700 -32.83 49.86 -5.15
CA ASP A 700 -33.39 49.38 -3.88
C ASP A 700 -32.31 49.22 -2.79
N GLN A 701 -31.05 48.95 -3.16
CA GLN A 701 -29.96 48.84 -2.19
C GLN A 701 -29.57 50.19 -1.55
N ARG A 702 -29.89 51.35 -2.17
CA ARG A 702 -29.55 52.69 -1.64
C ARG A 702 -30.05 52.90 -0.21
N ILE A 703 -31.23 52.37 0.10
CA ILE A 703 -31.86 52.55 1.42
C ILE A 703 -31.37 51.53 2.46
N LYS A 704 -30.70 50.45 2.01
CA LYS A 704 -30.31 49.32 2.88
C LYS A 704 -28.86 49.38 3.33
N VAL A 705 -27.98 49.95 2.52
CA VAL A 705 -26.53 49.95 2.80
C VAL A 705 -25.95 51.36 2.84
N LYS A 706 -24.98 51.58 3.72
CA LYS A 706 -24.27 52.86 3.84
C LYS A 706 -23.34 53.15 2.66
N ASN A 707 -22.74 52.10 2.08
CA ASN A 707 -21.87 52.18 0.90
C ASN A 707 -22.44 51.28 -0.19
N ASN A 708 -23.01 51.89 -1.25
CA ASN A 708 -23.64 51.19 -2.37
C ASN A 708 -22.74 51.15 -3.62
N CYS A 709 -21.41 51.06 -3.44
CA CYS A 709 -20.49 50.93 -4.57
C CYS A 709 -20.53 49.49 -5.13
N ASN A 710 -21.06 49.32 -6.32
CA ASN A 710 -21.20 48.03 -7.00
C ASN A 710 -20.26 47.93 -8.20
N LEU A 711 -19.83 46.71 -8.53
CA LEU A 711 -19.01 46.41 -9.71
C LEU A 711 -19.78 45.53 -10.69
N LEU A 712 -19.90 45.95 -11.94
CA LEU A 712 -20.45 45.14 -13.02
C LEU A 712 -19.32 44.80 -14.00
N VAL A 713 -19.07 43.50 -14.15
CA VAL A 713 -18.12 42.95 -15.11
C VAL A 713 -18.90 42.37 -16.28
N LEU A 714 -18.54 42.78 -17.50
CA LEU A 714 -19.31 42.44 -18.69
C LEU A 714 -18.42 42.32 -19.94
N PRO A 715 -18.91 41.74 -21.05
CA PRO A 715 -18.24 41.84 -22.34
C PRO A 715 -18.08 43.29 -22.78
N THR A 716 -16.97 43.62 -23.43
CA THR A 716 -16.66 45.00 -23.89
C THR A 716 -17.78 45.59 -24.75
N THR A 717 -18.47 44.75 -25.51
CA THR A 717 -19.58 45.12 -26.41
C THR A 717 -20.86 45.53 -25.68
N LEU A 718 -21.02 45.11 -24.42
CA LEU A 718 -22.23 45.36 -23.63
C LEU A 718 -22.16 46.65 -22.81
N ILE A 719 -20.97 47.27 -22.69
CA ILE A 719 -20.73 48.47 -21.88
C ILE A 719 -21.65 49.61 -22.31
N PHE A 720 -21.76 49.85 -23.61
CA PHE A 720 -22.61 50.90 -24.16
C PHE A 720 -24.09 50.60 -23.96
N ASN A 721 -24.51 49.34 -24.11
CA ASN A 721 -25.90 48.94 -23.88
C ASN A 721 -26.32 49.21 -22.43
N TRP A 722 -25.47 48.83 -21.47
CA TRP A 722 -25.69 49.12 -20.06
C TRP A 722 -25.76 50.62 -19.77
N LYS A 723 -24.88 51.42 -20.38
CA LYS A 723 -24.91 52.88 -20.24
C LYS A 723 -26.24 53.47 -20.71
N ASN A 724 -26.71 53.07 -21.90
CA ASN A 724 -27.99 53.55 -22.44
C ASN A 724 -29.19 53.12 -21.59
N GLU A 725 -29.18 51.89 -21.08
CA GLU A 725 -30.22 51.38 -20.18
C GLU A 725 -30.23 52.14 -18.84
N LEU A 726 -29.06 52.48 -18.29
CA LEU A 726 -28.94 53.31 -17.09
C LEU A 726 -29.45 54.72 -17.33
N GLU A 727 -29.06 55.39 -18.42
CA GLU A 727 -29.57 56.72 -18.78
C GLU A 727 -31.10 56.73 -18.96
N LYS A 728 -31.67 55.63 -19.48
CA LYS A 728 -33.11 55.50 -19.72
C LYS A 728 -33.91 55.20 -18.44
N PHE A 729 -33.47 54.24 -17.63
CA PHE A 729 -34.26 53.70 -16.51
C PHE A 729 -33.84 54.22 -15.14
N ALA A 730 -32.60 54.67 -14.99
CA ALA A 730 -32.06 55.13 -13.70
C ALA A 730 -30.94 56.19 -13.88
N PRO A 731 -31.23 57.35 -14.49
CA PRO A 731 -30.22 58.39 -14.74
C PRO A 731 -29.64 58.98 -13.45
N SER A 732 -30.25 58.72 -12.30
CA SER A 732 -29.75 59.13 -10.99
C SER A 732 -28.56 58.30 -10.49
N ILE A 733 -28.22 57.16 -11.11
CA ILE A 733 -27.10 56.31 -10.70
C ILE A 733 -25.78 56.92 -11.18
N LYS A 734 -24.87 57.20 -10.26
CA LYS A 734 -23.51 57.67 -10.61
C LYS A 734 -22.64 56.51 -11.10
N THR A 735 -22.25 56.55 -12.38
CA THR A 735 -21.49 55.46 -13.02
C THR A 735 -20.08 55.84 -13.43
N LEU A 736 -19.12 54.92 -13.26
CA LEU A 736 -17.75 55.04 -13.77
C LEU A 736 -17.45 53.90 -14.75
N VAL A 737 -16.85 54.19 -15.90
CA VAL A 737 -16.45 53.18 -16.89
C VAL A 737 -14.94 53.04 -16.94
N LEU A 738 -14.42 51.86 -16.60
CA LEU A 738 -12.99 51.54 -16.62
C LEU A 738 -12.58 50.96 -17.99
N GLN A 739 -12.37 51.84 -18.97
CA GLN A 739 -12.00 51.49 -20.35
C GLN A 739 -10.84 52.37 -20.86
N GLY A 740 -10.01 51.81 -21.76
CA GLY A 740 -8.91 52.54 -22.41
C GLY A 740 -7.56 52.43 -21.68
N ALA A 741 -6.50 52.98 -22.30
CA ALA A 741 -5.14 52.98 -21.76
C ALA A 741 -4.96 53.96 -20.58
N ASP A 742 -5.67 55.08 -20.62
CA ASP A 742 -5.63 56.17 -19.61
C ASP A 742 -6.64 55.97 -18.45
N ARG A 743 -7.11 54.74 -18.25
CA ARG A 743 -8.09 54.42 -17.21
C ARG A 743 -7.51 54.61 -15.81
N GLN A 744 -8.36 55.04 -14.87
CA GLN A 744 -7.97 55.33 -13.50
C GLN A 744 -7.49 54.05 -12.79
N LYS A 745 -6.18 54.00 -12.45
CA LYS A 745 -5.54 52.81 -11.82
C LYS A 745 -5.61 52.80 -10.29
N ASN A 746 -6.03 53.91 -9.68
CA ASN A 746 -6.21 54.02 -8.23
C ASN A 746 -7.69 53.84 -7.87
N THR A 747 -7.98 53.09 -6.81
CA THR A 747 -9.33 52.83 -6.30
C THR A 747 -9.81 53.92 -5.32
N GLN A 748 -8.96 54.87 -4.94
CA GLN A 748 -9.35 56.01 -4.11
C GLN A 748 -10.44 56.84 -4.81
N GLY A 749 -11.54 57.09 -4.09
CA GLY A 749 -12.69 57.82 -4.62
C GLY A 749 -13.73 56.95 -5.33
N PHE A 750 -13.62 55.62 -5.32
CA PHE A 750 -14.65 54.75 -5.89
C PHE A 750 -15.99 54.83 -5.12
N GLU A 751 -15.94 55.21 -3.85
CA GLU A 751 -17.12 55.37 -2.98
C GLU A 751 -18.10 56.47 -3.45
N GLN A 752 -17.66 57.38 -4.33
CA GLN A 752 -18.53 58.40 -4.92
C GLN A 752 -19.42 57.87 -6.05
N TYR A 753 -19.12 56.67 -6.56
CA TYR A 753 -19.85 56.00 -7.63
C TYR A 753 -20.64 54.83 -7.07
N GLU A 754 -21.84 54.63 -7.60
CA GLU A 754 -22.72 53.53 -7.21
C GLU A 754 -22.53 52.31 -8.12
N LEU A 755 -22.08 52.52 -9.36
CA LEU A 755 -21.85 51.45 -10.31
C LEU A 755 -20.59 51.67 -11.13
N ILE A 756 -19.67 50.72 -11.05
CA ILE A 756 -18.43 50.70 -11.85
C ILE A 756 -18.56 49.63 -12.92
N LEU A 757 -18.34 50.02 -14.18
CA LEU A 757 -18.37 49.14 -15.35
C LEU A 757 -16.95 48.77 -15.77
N ILE A 758 -16.66 47.48 -15.91
CA ILE A 758 -15.37 47.01 -16.42
C ILE A 758 -15.55 45.81 -17.37
N SER A 759 -14.70 45.72 -18.38
CA SER A 759 -14.68 44.54 -19.24
C SER A 759 -13.97 43.36 -18.59
N TYR A 760 -14.36 42.12 -18.91
CA TYR A 760 -13.63 40.91 -18.47
C TYR A 760 -12.13 40.95 -18.84
N HIS A 761 -11.78 41.61 -19.94
CA HIS A 761 -10.38 41.73 -20.38
C HIS A 761 -9.60 42.70 -19.49
N ASN A 762 -10.13 43.89 -19.25
CA ASN A 762 -9.47 44.92 -18.41
C ASN A 762 -9.39 44.48 -16.95
N LEU A 763 -10.35 43.67 -16.47
CA LEU A 763 -10.31 43.12 -15.12
C LEU A 763 -9.02 42.33 -14.86
N LEU A 764 -8.51 41.58 -15.85
CA LEU A 764 -7.30 40.77 -15.69
C LEU A 764 -6.07 41.60 -15.35
N THR A 765 -5.92 42.75 -16.02
CA THR A 765 -4.78 43.65 -15.80
C THR A 765 -4.94 44.46 -14.51
N ASP A 766 -6.17 44.77 -14.11
CA ASP A 766 -6.45 45.74 -13.05
C ASP A 766 -6.82 45.08 -11.71
N ILE A 767 -6.85 43.74 -11.67
CA ILE A 767 -7.25 42.95 -10.49
C ILE A 767 -6.43 43.27 -9.24
N ASN A 768 -5.15 43.61 -9.38
CA ASN A 768 -4.27 43.94 -8.26
C ASN A 768 -4.69 45.21 -7.50
N HIS A 769 -5.39 46.11 -8.19
CA HIS A 769 -5.96 47.32 -7.60
C HIS A 769 -7.37 47.01 -7.08
N LEU A 770 -8.21 46.38 -7.89
CA LEU A 770 -9.62 46.14 -7.59
C LEU A 770 -9.85 45.19 -6.41
N LYS A 771 -8.96 44.22 -6.15
CA LYS A 771 -9.09 43.31 -5.00
C LYS A 771 -8.98 43.99 -3.63
N LYS A 772 -8.43 45.21 -3.58
CA LYS A 772 -8.26 45.99 -2.34
C LYS A 772 -9.54 46.72 -1.92
N GLN A 773 -10.49 46.89 -2.83
CA GLN A 773 -11.78 47.53 -2.56
C GLN A 773 -12.81 46.47 -2.18
N ALA A 774 -13.60 46.74 -1.13
CA ALA A 774 -14.78 45.94 -0.81
C ALA A 774 -16.01 46.54 -1.52
N PHE A 775 -16.62 45.78 -2.43
CA PHE A 775 -17.83 46.17 -3.13
C PHE A 775 -19.09 45.73 -2.38
N ASN A 776 -20.22 46.41 -2.58
CA ASN A 776 -21.51 45.95 -2.10
C ASN A 776 -21.94 44.72 -2.90
N TYR A 777 -22.15 44.87 -4.21
CA TYR A 777 -22.37 43.76 -5.12
C TYR A 777 -21.30 43.68 -6.20
N ILE A 778 -21.00 42.44 -6.62
CA ILE A 778 -20.39 42.17 -7.92
C ILE A 778 -21.39 41.46 -8.80
N PHE A 779 -21.66 42.05 -9.95
CA PHE A 779 -22.49 41.50 -11.01
C PHE A 779 -21.60 41.01 -12.16
N LEU A 780 -21.82 39.79 -12.63
CA LEU A 780 -21.18 39.25 -13.83
C LEU A 780 -22.22 39.07 -14.93
N ASP A 781 -22.20 39.93 -15.95
CA ASP A 781 -23.08 39.79 -17.11
C ASP A 781 -22.45 38.92 -18.19
N GLU A 782 -23.27 38.09 -18.85
CA GLU A 782 -22.82 37.01 -19.73
C GLU A 782 -21.77 36.11 -19.02
N SER A 783 -22.13 35.63 -17.82
CA SER A 783 -21.26 34.88 -16.90
C SER A 783 -20.67 33.59 -17.50
N GLN A 784 -21.14 33.10 -18.65
CA GLN A 784 -20.49 32.03 -19.40
C GLN A 784 -19.02 32.35 -19.77
N GLN A 785 -18.59 33.62 -19.72
CA GLN A 785 -17.18 34.00 -19.88
C GLN A 785 -16.26 33.43 -18.78
N ILE A 786 -16.82 33.00 -17.64
CA ILE A 786 -16.09 32.37 -16.52
C ILE A 786 -16.38 30.87 -16.37
N LYS A 787 -17.01 30.22 -17.36
CA LYS A 787 -17.44 28.80 -17.30
C LYS A 787 -16.32 27.79 -16.99
N ASN A 788 -15.06 28.16 -17.24
CA ASN A 788 -13.90 27.32 -16.93
C ASN A 788 -13.20 27.80 -15.64
N PRO A 789 -13.24 27.01 -14.54
CA PRO A 789 -12.55 27.34 -13.29
C PRO A 789 -11.02 27.46 -13.39
N ASN A 790 -10.41 26.90 -14.44
CA ASN A 790 -8.97 27.03 -14.70
C ASN A 790 -8.60 28.31 -15.46
N SER A 791 -9.58 29.09 -15.91
CA SER A 791 -9.30 30.29 -16.69
C SER A 791 -8.76 31.43 -15.82
N GLN A 792 -7.90 32.26 -16.39
CA GLN A 792 -7.41 33.48 -15.72
C GLN A 792 -8.58 34.42 -15.34
N ARG A 793 -9.64 34.44 -16.15
CA ARG A 793 -10.85 35.24 -15.89
C ARG A 793 -11.57 34.79 -14.62
N TYR A 794 -11.81 33.48 -14.49
CA TYR A 794 -12.39 32.91 -13.27
C TYR A 794 -11.53 33.23 -12.05
N GLN A 795 -10.22 32.99 -12.12
CA GLN A 795 -9.29 33.28 -11.03
C GLN A 795 -9.23 34.77 -10.66
N ALA A 796 -9.42 35.67 -11.62
CA ALA A 796 -9.46 37.10 -11.37
C ALA A 796 -10.75 37.50 -10.65
N VAL A 797 -11.93 37.07 -11.13
CA VAL A 797 -13.20 37.43 -10.48
C VAL A 797 -13.29 36.88 -9.05
N THR A 798 -12.77 35.68 -8.79
CA THR A 798 -12.81 35.09 -7.44
C THR A 798 -11.93 35.80 -6.42
N LYS A 799 -10.96 36.62 -6.86
CA LYS A 799 -10.10 37.43 -5.98
C LYS A 799 -10.77 38.72 -5.51
N LEU A 800 -11.94 39.07 -6.06
CA LEU A 800 -12.65 40.29 -5.71
C LEU A 800 -13.42 40.12 -4.40
N THR A 801 -13.36 41.16 -3.57
CA THR A 801 -14.04 41.22 -2.27
C THR A 801 -15.39 41.92 -2.45
N ALA A 802 -16.47 41.26 -2.05
CA ALA A 802 -17.82 41.83 -2.09
C ALA A 802 -18.70 41.27 -0.98
N ARG A 803 -19.74 42.02 -0.59
CA ARG A 803 -20.78 41.52 0.32
C ARG A 803 -21.52 40.36 -0.34
N ASN A 804 -22.09 40.59 -1.54
CA ASN A 804 -22.84 39.60 -2.30
C ASN A 804 -22.45 39.59 -3.78
N ARG A 805 -22.82 38.51 -4.49
CA ARG A 805 -22.42 38.28 -5.89
C ARG A 805 -23.57 37.69 -6.70
N ILE A 806 -23.83 38.29 -7.87
CA ILE A 806 -24.87 37.83 -8.80
C ILE A 806 -24.23 37.55 -10.16
N VAL A 807 -24.57 36.39 -10.73
CA VAL A 807 -24.20 36.04 -12.10
C VAL A 807 -25.45 36.11 -12.99
N ILE A 808 -25.28 36.65 -14.18
CA ILE A 808 -26.36 36.92 -15.13
C ILE A 808 -25.98 36.21 -16.43
N THR A 809 -26.87 35.34 -16.92
CA THR A 809 -26.65 34.62 -18.18
C THR A 809 -27.98 34.16 -18.77
N GLY A 810 -28.03 33.96 -20.08
CA GLY A 810 -29.17 33.26 -20.71
C GLY A 810 -28.99 31.74 -20.74
N THR A 811 -27.76 31.25 -20.53
CA THR A 811 -27.38 29.85 -20.74
C THR A 811 -26.42 29.41 -19.62
N PRO A 812 -26.94 29.13 -18.40
CA PRO A 812 -26.09 28.81 -17.25
C PRO A 812 -25.31 27.50 -17.41
N ILE A 813 -25.72 26.61 -18.31
CA ILE A 813 -25.01 25.38 -18.65
C ILE A 813 -24.92 25.31 -20.17
N GLU A 814 -23.69 25.31 -20.72
CA GLU A 814 -23.47 25.16 -22.16
C GLU A 814 -23.03 23.73 -22.51
N ASN A 815 -22.00 23.20 -21.82
CA ASN A 815 -21.31 21.97 -22.21
C ASN A 815 -21.15 20.94 -21.09
N SER A 816 -21.16 21.35 -19.82
CA SER A 816 -20.90 20.47 -18.68
C SER A 816 -21.46 21.05 -17.38
N THR A 817 -21.75 20.19 -16.41
CA THR A 817 -22.09 20.64 -15.03
C THR A 817 -20.97 21.47 -14.39
N MET A 818 -19.74 21.40 -14.88
CA MET A 818 -18.65 22.30 -14.45
C MET A 818 -18.89 23.77 -14.79
N ASP A 819 -19.67 24.07 -15.84
CA ASP A 819 -20.05 25.44 -16.20
C ASP A 819 -20.92 26.05 -15.09
N LEU A 820 -21.83 25.24 -14.54
CA LEU A 820 -22.67 25.61 -13.39
C LEU A 820 -21.82 25.78 -12.14
N PHE A 821 -20.88 24.86 -11.90
CA PHE A 821 -19.94 24.97 -10.79
C PHE A 821 -19.25 26.31 -10.80
N ALA A 822 -18.63 26.70 -11.93
CA ALA A 822 -17.88 27.96 -12.01
C ALA A 822 -18.74 29.20 -11.72
N GLN A 823 -19.98 29.22 -12.18
CA GLN A 823 -20.87 30.35 -11.96
C GLN A 823 -21.36 30.41 -10.52
N LEU A 824 -21.81 29.29 -9.96
CA LEU A 824 -22.34 29.23 -8.61
C LEU A 824 -21.27 29.25 -7.53
N SER A 825 -20.06 28.74 -7.78
CA SER A 825 -18.93 28.85 -6.84
C SER A 825 -18.45 30.29 -6.70
N PHE A 826 -18.56 31.10 -7.76
CA PHE A 826 -18.33 32.53 -7.68
C PHE A 826 -19.46 33.23 -6.91
N ALA A 827 -20.73 32.97 -7.29
CA ALA A 827 -21.89 33.59 -6.66
C ALA A 827 -22.01 33.24 -5.16
N ASN A 828 -21.84 31.96 -4.83
CA ASN A 828 -21.91 31.38 -3.49
C ASN A 828 -20.67 30.50 -3.23
N PRO A 829 -19.55 31.08 -2.77
CA PRO A 829 -18.38 30.30 -2.37
C PRO A 829 -18.75 29.23 -1.34
N GLY A 830 -18.20 28.04 -1.48
CA GLY A 830 -18.44 26.91 -0.56
C GLY A 830 -19.71 26.10 -0.83
N LEU A 831 -20.73 26.64 -1.52
CA LEU A 831 -22.00 25.93 -1.78
C LEU A 831 -21.81 24.56 -2.43
N LEU A 832 -20.90 24.46 -3.40
CA LEU A 832 -20.66 23.26 -4.19
C LEU A 832 -19.41 22.48 -3.74
N GLY A 833 -18.80 22.86 -2.63
CA GLY A 833 -17.54 22.30 -2.14
C GLY A 833 -16.36 22.59 -3.07
N SER A 834 -15.30 21.81 -2.93
CA SER A 834 -14.10 21.97 -3.76
C SER A 834 -14.34 21.56 -5.22
N LYS A 835 -13.54 22.10 -6.14
CA LYS A 835 -13.57 21.72 -7.56
C LYS A 835 -13.39 20.20 -7.76
N LYS A 836 -12.53 19.58 -6.95
CA LYS A 836 -12.27 18.13 -7.03
C LYS A 836 -13.49 17.34 -6.57
N TYR A 837 -14.06 17.71 -5.42
CA TYR A 837 -15.30 17.12 -4.91
C TYR A 837 -16.41 17.17 -5.97
N PHE A 838 -16.66 18.36 -6.51
CA PHE A 838 -17.74 18.55 -7.46
C PHE A 838 -17.52 17.70 -8.72
N LYS A 839 -16.28 17.60 -9.18
CA LYS A 839 -15.93 16.77 -10.33
C LYS A 839 -16.20 15.29 -10.07
N ASP A 840 -15.83 14.78 -8.90
CA ASP A 840 -15.89 13.36 -8.57
C ASP A 840 -17.32 12.91 -8.20
N VAL A 841 -18.08 13.77 -7.51
CA VAL A 841 -19.43 13.45 -7.02
C VAL A 841 -20.54 13.81 -8.01
N TYR A 842 -20.38 14.91 -8.74
CA TYR A 842 -21.40 15.40 -9.67
C TYR A 842 -20.95 15.29 -11.12
N THR A 843 -19.87 15.96 -11.54
CA THR A 843 -19.53 16.05 -12.97
C THR A 843 -19.28 14.70 -13.62
N THR A 844 -18.44 13.85 -13.04
CA THR A 844 -18.09 12.57 -13.66
C THR A 844 -19.29 11.61 -13.67
N PRO A 845 -20.05 11.43 -12.57
CA PRO A 845 -21.27 10.60 -12.56
C PRO A 845 -22.37 11.12 -13.49
N ILE A 846 -22.56 12.45 -13.58
CA ILE A 846 -23.63 13.05 -14.38
C ILE A 846 -23.24 13.11 -15.86
N ASP A 847 -22.12 13.75 -16.18
CA ASP A 847 -21.72 14.02 -17.57
C ASP A 847 -21.14 12.78 -18.25
N GLY A 848 -20.47 11.90 -17.49
CA GLY A 848 -19.86 10.67 -18.01
C GLY A 848 -20.80 9.47 -18.02
N PHE A 849 -21.62 9.29 -16.98
CA PHE A 849 -22.44 8.09 -16.78
C PHE A 849 -23.96 8.35 -16.75
N SER A 850 -24.40 9.59 -17.00
CA SER A 850 -25.82 9.97 -17.02
C SER A 850 -26.60 9.57 -15.75
N ASN A 851 -25.97 9.66 -14.57
CA ASN A 851 -26.56 9.26 -13.30
C ASN A 851 -27.67 10.23 -12.86
N LYS A 852 -28.93 9.80 -12.98
CA LYS A 852 -30.11 10.61 -12.62
C LYS A 852 -30.22 10.96 -11.13
N LYS A 853 -29.78 10.07 -10.22
CA LYS A 853 -29.91 10.31 -8.77
C LYS A 853 -29.01 11.46 -8.31
N ARG A 854 -27.75 11.48 -8.75
CA ARG A 854 -26.80 12.58 -8.47
C ARG A 854 -27.25 13.91 -9.06
N LEU A 855 -28.01 13.83 -10.13
CA LEU A 855 -28.52 14.95 -10.87
C LEU A 855 -29.68 15.65 -10.16
N GLU A 856 -30.65 14.86 -9.67
CA GLU A 856 -31.73 15.33 -8.81
C GLU A 856 -31.21 15.90 -7.48
N GLU A 857 -30.15 15.31 -6.93
CA GLU A 857 -29.44 15.82 -5.75
C GLU A 857 -28.84 17.21 -6.03
N LEU A 858 -28.09 17.35 -7.13
CA LEU A 858 -27.52 18.63 -7.54
C LEU A 858 -28.60 19.69 -7.77
N GLN A 859 -29.68 19.33 -8.48
CA GLN A 859 -30.80 20.23 -8.75
C GLN A 859 -31.45 20.75 -7.47
N ARG A 860 -31.75 19.88 -6.52
CA ARG A 860 -32.30 20.29 -5.22
C ARG A 860 -31.36 21.24 -4.48
N LYS A 861 -30.05 20.98 -4.55
CA LYS A 861 -29.03 21.81 -3.90
C LYS A 861 -28.94 23.22 -4.52
N VAL A 862 -29.02 23.33 -5.84
CA VAL A 862 -28.84 24.61 -6.54
C VAL A 862 -30.14 25.41 -6.77
N LYS A 863 -31.31 24.76 -6.70
CA LYS A 863 -32.63 25.36 -6.98
C LYS A 863 -32.85 26.72 -6.31
N PRO A 864 -32.52 26.93 -5.01
CA PRO A 864 -32.76 28.23 -4.36
C PRO A 864 -31.95 29.39 -4.94
N PHE A 865 -30.82 29.08 -5.57
CA PHE A 865 -29.83 30.06 -6.02
C PHE A 865 -29.86 30.29 -7.53
N ILE A 866 -30.81 29.68 -8.26
CA ILE A 866 -30.99 29.89 -9.71
C ILE A 866 -32.43 30.28 -9.98
N LEU A 867 -32.62 31.45 -10.56
CA LEU A 867 -33.91 31.84 -11.15
C LEU A 867 -33.83 31.70 -12.67
N ARG A 868 -34.60 30.77 -13.24
CA ARG A 868 -34.66 30.53 -14.68
C ARG A 868 -36.11 30.45 -15.13
N ARG A 869 -36.48 31.29 -16.10
CA ARG A 869 -37.82 31.35 -16.71
C ARG A 869 -37.70 31.45 -18.22
N THR A 870 -38.62 30.79 -18.92
CA THR A 870 -38.61 30.76 -20.39
C THR A 870 -39.54 31.81 -20.99
N LYS A 871 -39.27 32.27 -22.23
CA LYS A 871 -40.17 33.21 -22.93
C LYS A 871 -41.61 32.70 -23.05
N THR A 872 -41.77 31.40 -23.28
CA THR A 872 -43.07 30.72 -23.39
C THR A 872 -43.84 30.73 -22.08
N GLU A 873 -43.17 30.66 -20.94
CA GLU A 873 -43.80 30.71 -19.61
C GLU A 873 -44.31 32.12 -19.27
N VAL A 874 -43.51 33.16 -19.55
CA VAL A 874 -43.73 34.49 -18.97
C VAL A 874 -44.07 35.60 -19.96
N ALA A 875 -43.85 35.42 -21.26
CA ALA A 875 -44.00 36.46 -22.27
C ALA A 875 -44.96 36.03 -23.40
N LYS A 876 -46.22 35.73 -23.04
CA LYS A 876 -47.30 35.35 -23.97
C LYS A 876 -47.64 36.40 -25.03
N GLU A 877 -47.14 37.62 -24.86
CA GLU A 877 -47.32 38.76 -25.77
C GLU A 877 -46.36 38.75 -26.98
N LEU A 878 -45.34 37.88 -26.97
CA LEU A 878 -44.38 37.80 -28.07
C LEU A 878 -45.00 37.17 -29.32
N PRO A 879 -44.68 37.68 -30.53
CA PRO A 879 -45.15 37.11 -31.79
C PRO A 879 -44.55 35.72 -32.05
N ALA A 880 -45.04 35.01 -33.08
CA ALA A 880 -44.58 33.65 -33.37
C ALA A 880 -43.11 33.66 -33.84
N LYS A 881 -42.33 32.67 -33.34
CA LYS A 881 -40.99 32.38 -33.82
C LYS A 881 -41.07 31.15 -34.73
N ASN A 882 -40.78 31.33 -36.01
CA ASN A 882 -40.79 30.25 -37.00
C ASN A 882 -39.35 29.84 -37.32
N GLU A 883 -39.06 28.54 -37.32
CA GLU A 883 -37.77 28.00 -37.75
C GLU A 883 -37.96 27.14 -39.01
N ILE A 884 -37.24 27.47 -40.07
CA ILE A 884 -37.34 26.81 -41.38
C ILE A 884 -35.95 26.33 -41.80
N VAL A 885 -35.87 25.13 -42.36
CA VAL A 885 -34.65 24.63 -43.01
C VAL A 885 -34.86 24.69 -44.52
N LEU A 886 -33.95 25.38 -45.22
CA LEU A 886 -33.87 25.37 -46.68
C LEU A 886 -32.70 24.50 -47.10
N TYR A 887 -33.00 23.49 -47.92
CA TYR A 887 -32.00 22.59 -48.48
C TYR A 887 -31.39 23.21 -49.74
N CYS A 888 -30.06 23.34 -49.74
CA CYS A 888 -29.28 23.91 -50.83
C CYS A 888 -28.53 22.78 -51.56
N GLU A 889 -29.05 22.36 -52.71
CA GLU A 889 -28.43 21.31 -53.53
C GLU A 889 -27.09 21.77 -54.10
N MET A 890 -26.04 20.98 -53.87
CA MET A 890 -24.71 21.25 -54.42
C MET A 890 -24.71 21.03 -55.93
N LYS A 891 -24.06 21.95 -56.66
CA LYS A 891 -23.83 21.77 -58.10
C LYS A 891 -22.78 20.66 -58.34
N PRO A 892 -22.75 20.04 -59.53
CA PRO A 892 -21.88 18.88 -59.81
C PRO A 892 -20.40 19.10 -59.47
N ALA A 893 -19.86 20.28 -59.76
CA ALA A 893 -18.47 20.61 -59.46
C ALA A 893 -18.19 20.68 -57.93
N GLN A 894 -19.06 21.37 -57.18
CA GLN A 894 -18.97 21.46 -55.73
C GLN A 894 -19.14 20.09 -55.06
N ARG A 895 -20.08 19.28 -55.55
CA ARG A 895 -20.33 17.91 -55.06
C ARG A 895 -19.12 17.02 -55.28
N HIS A 896 -18.51 17.04 -56.46
CA HIS A 896 -17.32 16.24 -56.75
C HIS A 896 -16.14 16.57 -55.82
N ILE A 897 -15.91 17.87 -55.55
CA ILE A 897 -14.88 18.31 -54.60
C ILE A 897 -15.23 17.83 -53.18
N TYR A 898 -16.49 17.97 -52.76
CA TYR A 898 -16.94 17.49 -51.46
C TYR A 898 -16.71 15.99 -51.27
N ASP A 899 -17.16 15.17 -52.22
CA ASP A 899 -17.07 13.70 -52.15
C ASP A 899 -15.61 13.21 -52.14
N THR A 900 -14.73 13.88 -52.90
CA THR A 900 -13.29 13.58 -52.90
C THR A 900 -12.69 13.81 -51.51
N TYR A 901 -12.98 14.97 -50.91
CA TYR A 901 -12.51 15.34 -49.59
C TYR A 901 -13.12 14.51 -48.46
N GLU A 902 -14.38 14.15 -48.58
CA GLU A 902 -15.08 13.28 -47.64
C GLU A 902 -14.47 11.88 -47.66
N LYS A 903 -14.24 11.33 -48.85
CA LYS A 903 -13.56 10.04 -49.02
C LYS A 903 -12.17 10.02 -48.42
N GLU A 904 -11.32 11.00 -48.73
CA GLU A 904 -9.97 11.12 -48.15
C GLU A 904 -10.02 11.20 -46.62
N PHE A 905 -10.96 11.98 -46.07
CA PHE A 905 -11.10 12.13 -44.64
C PHE A 905 -11.63 10.86 -43.96
N ARG A 906 -12.57 10.15 -44.60
CA ARG A 906 -13.11 8.88 -44.14
C ARG A 906 -12.04 7.79 -44.14
N GLU A 907 -11.22 7.69 -45.18
CA GLU A 907 -10.09 6.76 -45.24
C GLU A 907 -9.07 7.05 -44.13
N PHE A 908 -8.73 8.32 -43.92
CA PHE A 908 -7.85 8.74 -42.82
C PHE A 908 -8.37 8.34 -41.44
N ILE A 909 -9.68 8.48 -41.18
CA ILE A 909 -10.30 8.06 -39.91
C ILE A 909 -10.35 6.54 -39.79
N SER A 910 -10.61 5.83 -40.90
CA SER A 910 -10.75 4.38 -40.91
C SER A 910 -9.44 3.67 -40.57
N VAL A 911 -8.31 4.18 -41.08
CA VAL A 911 -6.97 3.61 -40.89
C VAL A 911 -6.42 3.83 -39.47
N LYS A 912 -6.88 4.87 -38.74
CA LYS A 912 -6.37 5.18 -37.40
C LYS A 912 -7.13 4.48 -36.29
N ASP A 913 -6.41 4.10 -35.23
CA ASP A 913 -7.03 3.57 -34.01
C ASP A 913 -7.79 4.65 -33.24
N GLY A 914 -8.82 4.23 -32.48
CA GLY A 914 -9.67 5.14 -31.70
C GLY A 914 -8.89 6.01 -30.71
N ASP A 915 -7.81 5.48 -30.13
CA ASP A 915 -6.94 6.23 -29.21
C ASP A 915 -6.00 7.21 -29.94
N GLU A 916 -5.56 6.91 -31.16
CA GLU A 916 -4.77 7.84 -31.97
C GLU A 916 -5.60 9.04 -32.45
N ILE A 917 -6.87 8.81 -32.78
CA ILE A 917 -7.83 9.86 -33.12
C ILE A 917 -7.99 10.81 -31.93
N ARG A 918 -8.19 10.28 -30.72
CA ARG A 918 -8.28 11.07 -29.47
C ARG A 918 -7.00 11.84 -29.15
N LYS A 919 -5.82 11.30 -29.50
CA LYS A 919 -4.52 11.98 -29.34
C LYS A 919 -4.25 13.07 -30.40
N SER A 920 -4.98 13.08 -31.52
CA SER A 920 -4.78 14.02 -32.64
C SER A 920 -6.04 14.82 -33.04
N PRO A 921 -6.76 15.47 -32.09
CA PRO A 921 -8.03 16.14 -32.34
C PRO A 921 -7.94 17.28 -33.38
N MET A 922 -6.78 17.91 -33.49
CA MET A 922 -6.59 19.02 -34.42
C MET A 922 -6.72 18.59 -35.90
N HIS A 923 -6.29 17.37 -36.24
CA HIS A 923 -6.40 16.86 -37.61
C HIS A 923 -7.86 16.57 -37.99
N VAL A 924 -8.62 15.98 -37.07
CA VAL A 924 -10.06 15.71 -37.24
C VAL A 924 -10.84 17.02 -37.41
N LEU A 925 -10.61 18.00 -36.52
CA LEU A 925 -11.26 19.31 -36.60
C LEU A 925 -10.92 20.05 -37.88
N LYS A 926 -9.69 19.92 -38.40
CA LYS A 926 -9.27 20.50 -39.68
C LYS A 926 -10.03 19.88 -40.86
N GLY A 927 -10.17 18.55 -40.90
CA GLY A 927 -10.93 17.85 -41.94
C GLY A 927 -12.42 18.23 -41.93
N LEU A 928 -13.06 18.18 -40.77
CA LEU A 928 -14.46 18.62 -40.62
C LEU A 928 -14.66 20.11 -40.98
N THR A 929 -13.69 20.96 -40.66
CA THR A 929 -13.75 22.38 -41.03
C THR A 929 -13.65 22.55 -42.55
N LYS A 930 -12.78 21.80 -43.24
CA LYS A 930 -12.69 21.83 -44.71
C LYS A 930 -14.02 21.40 -45.35
N LEU A 931 -14.63 20.29 -44.92
CA LEU A 931 -15.93 19.84 -45.44
C LEU A 931 -17.03 20.90 -45.26
N ARG A 932 -17.09 21.54 -44.09
CA ARG A 932 -18.03 22.65 -43.81
C ARG A 932 -17.73 23.90 -44.65
N GLN A 933 -16.47 24.18 -44.96
CA GLN A 933 -16.10 25.25 -45.88
C GLN A 933 -16.57 24.94 -47.30
N ILE A 934 -16.38 23.72 -47.79
CA ILE A 934 -16.85 23.27 -49.11
C ILE A 934 -18.39 23.37 -49.20
N CYS A 935 -19.13 23.01 -48.14
CA CYS A 935 -20.59 23.18 -48.10
C CYS A 935 -21.04 24.64 -48.31
N ASN A 936 -20.23 25.62 -47.89
CA ASN A 936 -20.53 27.03 -48.09
C ASN A 936 -20.08 27.53 -49.47
N SER A 937 -18.78 27.37 -49.76
CA SER A 937 -18.17 27.62 -51.07
C SER A 937 -16.73 27.11 -51.05
N THR A 938 -16.28 26.45 -52.12
CA THR A 938 -14.88 25.99 -52.25
C THR A 938 -13.87 27.13 -52.22
N LYS A 939 -14.28 28.36 -52.59
CA LYS A 939 -13.45 29.59 -52.52
C LYS A 939 -12.96 29.92 -51.10
N LEU A 940 -13.52 29.27 -50.08
CA LEU A 940 -13.06 29.38 -48.69
C LEU A 940 -11.78 28.58 -48.42
N LEU A 941 -11.41 27.62 -49.28
CA LEU A 941 -10.17 26.85 -49.21
C LEU A 941 -9.00 27.65 -49.81
N LYS A 942 -8.51 28.64 -49.07
CA LYS A 942 -7.46 29.60 -49.52
C LYS A 942 -6.13 29.00 -49.99
N THR A 943 -5.88 27.72 -49.73
CA THR A 943 -4.58 27.06 -49.99
C THR A 943 -4.53 26.27 -51.29
N GLU A 944 -5.65 26.14 -52.02
CA GLU A 944 -5.74 25.28 -53.21
C GLU A 944 -6.56 26.01 -54.28
N ASP A 945 -6.05 26.07 -55.52
CA ASP A 945 -6.72 26.71 -56.67
C ASP A 945 -7.89 25.84 -57.16
N LEU A 946 -8.92 25.75 -56.32
CA LEU A 946 -10.15 24.98 -56.57
C LEU A 946 -11.32 25.89 -56.96
N SER A 947 -11.04 27.09 -57.47
CA SER A 947 -12.09 28.06 -57.78
C SER A 947 -12.86 27.69 -59.05
N VAL A 948 -14.04 27.10 -58.88
CA VAL A 948 -14.96 26.82 -59.98
C VAL A 948 -15.99 27.97 -60.11
N GLU A 949 -16.43 28.29 -61.33
CA GLU A 949 -17.37 29.40 -61.60
C GLU A 949 -18.76 29.19 -60.96
N GLN A 950 -19.17 27.93 -60.72
CA GLN A 950 -20.51 27.54 -60.26
C GLN A 950 -20.50 26.92 -58.85
N ASP A 951 -19.85 27.58 -57.89
CA ASP A 951 -19.39 26.91 -56.65
C ASP A 951 -19.94 27.51 -55.33
N ALA A 952 -21.20 27.94 -55.36
CA ALA A 952 -21.81 28.57 -54.18
C ALA A 952 -23.34 28.42 -54.14
N CYS A 953 -23.84 27.19 -54.12
CA CYS A 953 -25.28 26.89 -54.06
C CYS A 953 -26.01 27.68 -52.95
N LYS A 954 -25.38 27.82 -51.76
CA LYS A 954 -25.94 28.61 -50.65
C LYS A 954 -25.97 30.10 -50.90
N ILE A 955 -24.97 30.67 -51.59
CA ILE A 955 -24.95 32.10 -51.91
C ILE A 955 -26.05 32.39 -52.94
N GLU A 956 -26.19 31.54 -53.94
CA GLU A 956 -27.25 31.67 -54.96
C GLU A 956 -28.63 31.60 -54.31
N MET A 957 -28.90 30.56 -53.51
CA MET A 957 -30.15 30.42 -52.75
C MET A 957 -30.39 31.62 -51.82
N LEU A 958 -29.37 32.09 -51.10
CA LEU A 958 -29.48 33.24 -50.21
C LEU A 958 -29.83 34.53 -50.97
N VAL A 959 -29.19 34.78 -52.12
CA VAL A 959 -29.44 35.96 -52.95
C VAL A 959 -30.86 35.91 -53.50
N GLU A 960 -31.31 34.78 -54.03
CA GLU A 960 -32.70 34.56 -54.47
C GLU A 960 -33.68 34.85 -53.33
N GLN A 961 -33.45 34.25 -52.16
CA GLN A 961 -34.27 34.48 -50.97
C GLN A 961 -34.22 35.91 -50.43
N VAL A 962 -33.19 36.70 -50.73
CA VAL A 962 -33.14 38.12 -50.37
C VAL A 962 -33.87 38.97 -51.40
N LEU A 963 -33.80 38.62 -52.69
CA LEU A 963 -34.48 39.33 -53.78
C LEU A 963 -36.00 39.13 -53.75
N ASP A 964 -36.46 37.93 -53.38
CA ASP A 964 -37.89 37.59 -53.29
C ASP A 964 -38.62 38.28 -52.13
N LYS A 965 -37.90 38.88 -51.18
CA LYS A 965 -38.48 39.52 -49.99
C LYS A 965 -38.65 41.01 -50.21
N SER A 966 -39.77 41.54 -49.71
CA SER A 966 -40.13 42.96 -49.79
C SER A 966 -38.94 43.87 -49.46
N PRO A 967 -38.63 44.90 -50.27
CA PRO A 967 -37.51 45.83 -50.06
C PRO A 967 -37.46 46.45 -48.66
N TYR A 968 -38.61 46.59 -47.99
CA TYR A 968 -38.73 47.19 -46.66
C TYR A 968 -38.51 46.20 -45.49
N GLN A 969 -38.34 44.91 -45.76
CA GLN A 969 -38.02 43.92 -44.73
C GLN A 969 -36.53 43.95 -44.39
N LYS A 970 -36.21 44.09 -43.10
CA LYS A 970 -34.84 44.02 -42.60
C LYS A 970 -34.40 42.58 -42.32
N ILE A 971 -33.21 42.24 -42.80
CA ILE A 971 -32.67 40.88 -42.87
C ILE A 971 -31.33 40.83 -42.15
N ILE A 972 -31.16 39.84 -41.26
CA ILE A 972 -29.87 39.51 -40.63
C ILE A 972 -29.33 38.24 -41.26
N ILE A 973 -28.07 38.26 -41.68
CA ILE A 973 -27.39 37.08 -42.25
C ILE A 973 -26.20 36.75 -41.35
N PHE A 974 -26.25 35.55 -40.77
CA PHE A 974 -25.20 35.01 -39.91
C PHE A 974 -24.35 33.97 -40.65
N SER A 975 -23.04 34.06 -40.45
CA SER A 975 -22.10 33.01 -40.84
C SER A 975 -20.99 32.89 -39.80
N GLN A 976 -20.43 31.70 -39.61
CA GLN A 976 -19.24 31.54 -38.78
C GLN A 976 -17.96 32.01 -39.46
N PHE A 977 -17.93 32.02 -40.80
CA PHE A 977 -16.74 32.31 -41.60
C PHE A 977 -16.80 33.76 -42.10
N VAL A 978 -15.90 34.62 -41.61
CA VAL A 978 -15.84 36.02 -42.07
C VAL A 978 -15.57 36.11 -43.58
N SER A 979 -14.81 35.16 -44.13
CA SER A 979 -14.58 35.06 -45.57
C SER A 979 -15.87 34.75 -46.34
N MET A 980 -16.80 33.97 -45.78
CA MET A 980 -18.10 33.73 -46.39
C MET A 980 -18.96 35.00 -46.40
N LEU A 981 -18.94 35.78 -45.32
CA LEU A 981 -19.62 37.08 -45.30
C LEU A 981 -19.10 38.02 -46.40
N ASN A 982 -17.79 38.03 -46.67
CA ASN A 982 -17.23 38.84 -47.76
C ASN A 982 -17.70 38.34 -49.14
N LEU A 983 -17.84 37.03 -49.34
CA LEU A 983 -18.38 36.46 -50.59
C LEU A 983 -19.85 36.84 -50.78
N ILE A 984 -20.65 36.77 -49.70
CA ILE A 984 -22.07 37.17 -49.70
C ILE A 984 -22.19 38.67 -49.98
N GLU A 985 -21.40 39.51 -49.31
CA GLU A 985 -21.35 40.96 -49.56
C GLU A 985 -21.07 41.25 -51.04
N THR A 986 -20.07 40.58 -51.62
CA THR A 986 -19.75 40.72 -53.05
C THR A 986 -20.90 40.30 -53.95
N ALA A 987 -21.59 39.21 -53.61
CA ALA A 987 -22.74 38.72 -54.39
C ALA A 987 -23.95 39.67 -54.30
N LEU A 988 -24.25 40.19 -53.11
CA LEU A 988 -25.32 41.17 -52.89
C LEU A 988 -25.06 42.49 -53.63
N SER A 989 -23.81 42.96 -53.63
CA SER A 989 -23.42 44.18 -54.36
C SER A 989 -23.61 44.07 -55.88
N LYS A 990 -23.51 42.87 -56.47
CA LYS A 990 -23.81 42.66 -57.90
C LYS A 990 -25.29 42.87 -58.26
N HIS A 991 -26.16 42.84 -57.25
CA HIS A 991 -27.59 43.10 -57.37
C HIS A 991 -27.99 44.44 -56.72
N ASP A 992 -27.04 45.37 -56.58
CA ASP A 992 -27.25 46.71 -56.01
C ASP A 992 -27.76 46.74 -54.56
N ILE A 993 -27.54 45.65 -53.79
CA ILE A 993 -27.92 45.56 -52.38
C ILE A 993 -26.70 45.91 -51.52
N THR A 994 -26.73 47.07 -50.87
CA THR A 994 -25.71 47.46 -49.88
C THR A 994 -25.99 46.75 -48.56
N ALA A 995 -24.98 46.04 -48.04
CA ALA A 995 -25.08 45.32 -46.79
C ALA A 995 -24.14 45.93 -45.73
N LEU A 996 -24.67 46.13 -44.52
CA LEU A 996 -23.85 46.49 -43.37
C LEU A 996 -23.08 45.26 -42.87
N LYS A 997 -21.85 45.43 -42.37
CA LYS A 997 -21.03 44.30 -41.93
C LYS A 997 -20.49 44.47 -40.51
N LEU A 998 -20.82 43.52 -39.63
CA LEU A 998 -20.40 43.49 -38.23
C LEU A 998 -19.58 42.24 -37.93
N THR A 999 -18.29 42.43 -37.69
CA THR A 999 -17.33 41.35 -37.38
C THR A 999 -16.58 41.64 -36.08
N GLY A 1000 -15.70 40.71 -35.67
CA GLY A 1000 -14.85 40.91 -34.50
C GLY A 1000 -13.90 42.11 -34.62
N GLN A 1001 -13.56 42.53 -35.85
CA GLN A 1001 -12.64 43.64 -36.13
C GLN A 1001 -13.34 45.00 -36.19
N THR A 1002 -14.67 45.03 -36.19
CA THR A 1002 -15.46 46.27 -36.23
C THR A 1002 -15.22 47.08 -34.96
N ARG A 1003 -14.68 48.31 -35.12
CA ARG A 1003 -14.41 49.26 -34.03
C ARG A 1003 -15.67 50.01 -33.60
N ASP A 1004 -16.35 50.67 -34.54
CA ASP A 1004 -17.61 51.40 -34.28
C ASP A 1004 -18.83 50.53 -34.54
N ARG A 1005 -19.15 49.67 -33.57
CA ARG A 1005 -20.31 48.77 -33.67
C ARG A 1005 -21.64 49.50 -33.49
N GLN A 1006 -21.63 50.60 -32.75
CA GLN A 1006 -22.84 51.36 -32.43
C GLN A 1006 -23.40 52.02 -33.68
N TYR A 1007 -22.55 52.70 -34.45
CA TYR A 1007 -22.95 53.31 -35.71
C TYR A 1007 -23.60 52.30 -36.66
N ILE A 1008 -23.01 51.10 -36.79
CA ILE A 1008 -23.56 50.07 -37.68
C ILE A 1008 -24.93 49.58 -37.19
N VAL A 1009 -25.09 49.38 -35.89
CA VAL A 1009 -26.37 48.93 -35.30
C VAL A 1009 -27.44 50.01 -35.41
N SER A 1010 -27.12 51.29 -35.16
CA SER A 1010 -28.08 52.38 -35.32
C SER A 1010 -28.48 52.55 -36.78
N GLN A 1011 -27.52 52.51 -37.72
CA GLN A 1011 -27.82 52.52 -39.15
C GLN A 1011 -28.75 51.38 -39.54
N PHE A 1012 -28.49 50.15 -39.09
CA PHE A 1012 -29.37 49.03 -39.39
C PHE A 1012 -30.78 49.18 -38.78
N GLN A 1013 -30.92 49.78 -37.60
CA GLN A 1013 -32.23 49.91 -36.96
C GLN A 1013 -33.05 51.09 -37.51
N GLU A 1014 -32.41 52.24 -37.75
CA GLU A 1014 -33.07 53.51 -38.05
C GLU A 1014 -33.10 53.84 -39.55
N ASN A 1015 -32.14 53.35 -40.34
CA ASN A 1015 -32.04 53.66 -41.77
C ASN A 1015 -32.77 52.59 -42.61
N ASP A 1016 -33.82 52.99 -43.34
CA ASP A 1016 -34.60 52.08 -44.18
C ASP A 1016 -33.88 51.66 -45.47
N ALA A 1017 -32.89 52.42 -45.94
CA ALA A 1017 -32.07 52.05 -47.09
C ALA A 1017 -31.11 50.88 -46.78
N GLN A 1018 -30.79 50.66 -45.50
CA GLN A 1018 -29.86 49.63 -45.04
C GLN A 1018 -30.63 48.40 -44.55
N ARG A 1019 -31.18 47.63 -45.51
CA ARG A 1019 -32.05 46.49 -45.21
C ARG A 1019 -31.33 45.20 -44.81
N VAL A 1020 -30.06 45.02 -45.18
CA VAL A 1020 -29.29 43.79 -44.90
C VAL A 1020 -28.11 44.07 -43.97
N ILE A 1021 -27.96 43.24 -42.93
CA ILE A 1021 -26.77 43.22 -42.09
C ILE A 1021 -26.13 41.82 -42.03
N LEU A 1022 -24.83 41.77 -42.30
CA LEU A 1022 -23.96 40.61 -42.27
C LEU A 1022 -23.25 40.55 -40.92
N ILE A 1023 -23.46 39.50 -40.14
CA ILE A 1023 -22.91 39.38 -38.79
C ILE A 1023 -22.16 38.07 -38.65
N SER A 1024 -20.92 38.11 -38.16
CA SER A 1024 -20.24 36.85 -37.83
C SER A 1024 -20.85 36.23 -36.57
N LEU A 1025 -21.09 34.93 -36.52
CA LEU A 1025 -21.71 34.27 -35.36
C LEU A 1025 -20.99 34.59 -34.04
N LYS A 1026 -19.65 34.72 -34.07
CA LYS A 1026 -18.85 35.14 -32.91
C LYS A 1026 -19.08 36.59 -32.48
N ALA A 1027 -19.32 37.50 -33.43
CA ALA A 1027 -19.62 38.90 -33.14
C ALA A 1027 -21.09 39.11 -32.74
N GLY A 1028 -22.00 38.32 -33.33
CA GLY A 1028 -23.43 38.29 -33.04
C GLY A 1028 -23.79 37.62 -31.70
N GLY A 1029 -22.91 36.76 -31.16
CA GLY A 1029 -23.06 36.18 -29.81
C GLY A 1029 -22.94 37.20 -28.67
N THR A 1030 -22.68 38.47 -28.97
CA THR A 1030 -22.54 39.52 -27.96
C THR A 1030 -23.80 40.39 -27.91
N GLY A 1031 -24.34 40.62 -26.71
CA GLY A 1031 -25.23 41.73 -26.26
C GLY A 1031 -26.31 42.44 -27.12
N LEU A 1032 -26.13 42.59 -28.42
CA LEU A 1032 -26.78 43.59 -29.29
C LEU A 1032 -28.31 43.43 -29.40
N ASN A 1033 -29.01 44.56 -29.48
CA ASN A 1033 -30.45 44.66 -29.76
C ASN A 1033 -30.64 44.90 -31.27
N LEU A 1034 -31.33 43.99 -31.97
CA LEU A 1034 -31.57 44.08 -33.43
C LEU A 1034 -33.06 43.82 -33.76
N THR A 1035 -33.96 44.44 -33.00
CA THR A 1035 -35.42 44.21 -33.05
C THR A 1035 -36.07 44.66 -34.36
N ALA A 1036 -35.41 45.49 -35.17
CA ALA A 1036 -35.93 45.92 -36.47
C ALA A 1036 -36.02 44.77 -37.50
N ALA A 1037 -35.26 43.67 -37.32
CA ALA A 1037 -35.26 42.54 -38.23
C ALA A 1037 -36.42 41.56 -37.97
N SER A 1038 -36.99 41.05 -39.04
CA SER A 1038 -38.02 39.98 -39.02
C SER A 1038 -37.54 38.67 -39.66
N LEU A 1039 -36.45 38.72 -40.41
CA LEU A 1039 -35.84 37.57 -41.09
C LEU A 1039 -34.39 37.38 -40.63
N VAL A 1040 -34.06 36.15 -40.26
CA VAL A 1040 -32.71 35.75 -39.84
C VAL A 1040 -32.26 34.56 -40.68
N TYR A 1041 -31.23 34.72 -41.49
CA TYR A 1041 -30.59 33.63 -42.24
C TYR A 1041 -29.36 33.13 -41.50
N LEU A 1042 -29.28 31.82 -41.28
CA LEU A 1042 -28.12 31.10 -40.79
C LEU A 1042 -27.51 30.35 -41.98
N VAL A 1043 -26.42 30.89 -42.52
CA VAL A 1043 -25.79 30.37 -43.74
C VAL A 1043 -25.12 29.02 -43.49
N ASP A 1044 -24.58 28.82 -42.29
CA ASP A 1044 -23.89 27.61 -41.90
C ASP A 1044 -24.25 27.20 -40.47
N PRO A 1045 -24.53 25.90 -40.23
CA PRO A 1045 -24.89 25.41 -38.91
C PRO A 1045 -23.66 25.38 -37.99
N TRP A 1046 -23.84 25.66 -36.72
CA TRP A 1046 -22.84 25.65 -35.67
C TRP A 1046 -23.00 24.41 -34.78
N TRP A 1047 -21.91 23.86 -34.25
CA TRP A 1047 -21.97 22.63 -33.44
C TRP A 1047 -22.81 22.74 -32.16
N ASN A 1048 -22.87 23.94 -31.57
CA ASN A 1048 -23.63 24.22 -30.36
C ASN A 1048 -24.92 24.99 -30.69
N PRO A 1049 -26.11 24.38 -30.58
CA PRO A 1049 -27.38 25.04 -30.92
C PRO A 1049 -27.67 26.27 -30.05
N ALA A 1050 -27.12 26.35 -28.83
CA ALA A 1050 -27.30 27.51 -27.96
C ALA A 1050 -26.72 28.80 -28.55
N VAL A 1051 -25.63 28.69 -29.32
CA VAL A 1051 -25.00 29.85 -29.99
C VAL A 1051 -25.89 30.39 -31.11
N GLU A 1052 -26.54 29.50 -31.87
CA GLU A 1052 -27.51 29.89 -32.90
C GLU A 1052 -28.78 30.49 -32.28
N ALA A 1053 -29.33 29.85 -31.24
CA ALA A 1053 -30.49 30.35 -30.52
C ALA A 1053 -30.22 31.77 -29.97
N GLN A 1054 -29.04 31.98 -29.38
CA GLN A 1054 -28.59 33.29 -28.90
C GLN A 1054 -28.46 34.33 -30.02
N ALA A 1055 -28.11 33.93 -31.24
CA ALA A 1055 -28.04 34.82 -32.40
C ALA A 1055 -29.44 35.18 -32.93
N ILE A 1056 -30.35 34.20 -33.01
CA ILE A 1056 -31.75 34.43 -33.41
C ILE A 1056 -32.47 35.34 -32.38
N ASP A 1057 -32.22 35.11 -31.09
CA ASP A 1057 -32.74 35.90 -29.97
C ASP A 1057 -32.22 37.35 -29.94
N ARG A 1058 -31.41 37.79 -30.92
CA ARG A 1058 -31.07 39.21 -31.11
C ARG A 1058 -32.17 39.98 -31.83
N ALA A 1059 -32.88 39.31 -32.74
CA ALA A 1059 -34.06 39.84 -33.42
C ALA A 1059 -35.36 39.50 -32.65
N PHE A 1060 -35.44 38.30 -32.08
CA PHE A 1060 -36.58 37.85 -31.29
C PHE A 1060 -36.47 38.29 -29.82
N ARG A 1061 -36.67 39.59 -29.58
CA ARG A 1061 -36.67 40.21 -28.24
C ARG A 1061 -37.98 40.92 -27.95
N ILE A 1062 -38.20 41.17 -26.66
CA ILE A 1062 -39.27 42.03 -26.18
C ILE A 1062 -39.17 43.42 -26.85
N GLY A 1063 -40.29 43.89 -27.40
CA GLY A 1063 -40.36 45.09 -28.24
C GLY A 1063 -40.49 44.75 -29.74
N GLN A 1064 -40.38 43.47 -30.11
CA GLN A 1064 -40.71 42.98 -31.43
C GLN A 1064 -42.23 42.89 -31.61
N ALA A 1065 -42.75 43.50 -32.68
CA ALA A 1065 -44.17 43.45 -33.04
C ALA A 1065 -44.46 42.50 -34.22
N LYS A 1066 -43.43 42.06 -34.95
CA LYS A 1066 -43.54 41.19 -36.13
C LYS A 1066 -43.08 39.76 -35.82
N ASP A 1067 -43.68 38.76 -36.47
CA ASP A 1067 -43.19 37.39 -36.42
C ASP A 1067 -41.73 37.32 -36.91
N VAL A 1068 -40.90 36.56 -36.20
CA VAL A 1068 -39.49 36.39 -36.55
C VAL A 1068 -39.31 35.01 -37.15
N THR A 1069 -38.84 34.97 -38.40
CA THR A 1069 -38.55 33.72 -39.11
C THR A 1069 -37.04 33.51 -39.21
N ALA A 1070 -36.56 32.42 -38.62
CA ALA A 1070 -35.17 31.98 -38.72
C ALA A 1070 -35.05 30.88 -39.78
N ILE A 1071 -34.18 31.09 -40.76
CA ILE A 1071 -34.01 30.22 -41.92
C ILE A 1071 -32.58 29.66 -41.89
N ARG A 1072 -32.44 28.34 -41.87
CA ARG A 1072 -31.14 27.64 -41.90
C ARG A 1072 -30.88 27.11 -43.31
N LEU A 1073 -29.74 27.47 -43.90
CA LEU A 1073 -29.29 26.95 -45.20
C LEU A 1073 -28.42 25.72 -44.98
N ILE A 1074 -28.89 24.55 -45.44
CA ILE A 1074 -28.24 23.25 -45.20
C ILE A 1074 -28.01 22.54 -46.52
N CYS A 1075 -26.79 22.04 -46.76
CA CYS A 1075 -26.54 21.16 -47.90
C CYS A 1075 -26.96 19.71 -47.56
N PRO A 1076 -27.88 19.09 -48.31
CA PRO A 1076 -28.32 17.72 -48.07
C PRO A 1076 -27.22 16.70 -48.40
N ASP A 1077 -27.26 15.57 -47.71
CA ASP A 1077 -26.26 14.50 -47.83
C ASP A 1077 -24.82 14.99 -47.60
N THR A 1078 -24.66 15.87 -46.62
CA THR A 1078 -23.35 16.37 -46.17
C THR A 1078 -23.23 16.32 -44.67
N VAL A 1079 -22.03 16.67 -44.17
CA VAL A 1079 -21.76 16.84 -42.75
C VAL A 1079 -22.73 17.83 -42.08
N GLU A 1080 -23.28 18.82 -42.80
CA GLU A 1080 -24.22 19.79 -42.25
C GLU A 1080 -25.60 19.18 -41.95
N ASP A 1081 -26.14 18.36 -42.86
CA ASP A 1081 -27.40 17.66 -42.66
C ASP A 1081 -27.30 16.65 -41.50
N LYS A 1082 -26.18 15.95 -41.38
CA LYS A 1082 -25.91 15.05 -40.25
C LYS A 1082 -25.76 15.79 -38.92
N ILE A 1083 -25.09 16.96 -38.92
CA ILE A 1083 -25.04 17.84 -37.74
C ILE A 1083 -26.45 18.26 -37.31
N MET A 1084 -27.33 18.61 -38.25
CA MET A 1084 -28.71 18.99 -37.95
C MET A 1084 -29.52 17.84 -37.36
N LYS A 1085 -29.46 16.65 -37.96
CA LYS A 1085 -30.12 15.44 -37.43
C LYS A 1085 -29.64 15.10 -36.02
N LEU A 1086 -28.32 15.22 -35.76
CA LEU A 1086 -27.75 15.02 -34.43
C LEU A 1086 -28.22 16.07 -33.41
N GLN A 1087 -28.37 17.33 -33.81
CA GLN A 1087 -28.92 18.37 -32.95
C GLN A 1087 -30.39 18.10 -32.63
N ALA A 1088 -31.22 17.80 -33.64
CA ALA A 1088 -32.64 17.55 -33.49
C ALA A 1088 -32.94 16.37 -32.54
N ASN A 1089 -32.25 15.23 -32.74
CA ASN A 1089 -32.38 14.05 -31.87
C ASN A 1089 -32.01 14.37 -30.40
N LYS A 1090 -31.12 15.34 -30.18
CA LYS A 1090 -30.65 15.71 -28.83
C LYS A 1090 -31.52 16.78 -28.17
N THR A 1091 -32.05 17.74 -28.93
CA THR A 1091 -32.99 18.74 -28.39
C THR A 1091 -34.24 18.04 -27.83
N ALA A 1092 -34.76 17.04 -28.56
CA ALA A 1092 -35.88 16.20 -28.09
C ALA A 1092 -35.60 15.43 -26.78
N ILE A 1093 -34.33 15.06 -26.53
CA ILE A 1093 -33.89 14.40 -25.30
C ILE A 1093 -33.64 15.42 -24.17
N ALA A 1094 -33.08 16.58 -24.51
CA ALA A 1094 -32.74 17.64 -23.57
C ALA A 1094 -33.97 18.40 -23.02
N ASP A 1095 -35.07 18.48 -23.79
CA ASP A 1095 -36.31 19.10 -23.34
C ASP A 1095 -37.10 18.20 -22.38
N ASN A 1096 -36.90 16.88 -22.44
CA ASN A 1096 -37.53 15.91 -21.53
C ASN A 1096 -36.78 15.75 -20.20
N ILE A 1097 -35.54 16.22 -20.12
CA ILE A 1097 -34.70 16.11 -18.94
C ILE A 1097 -33.89 17.40 -18.88
N ILE A 1098 -34.39 18.41 -18.16
CA ILE A 1098 -33.50 19.44 -17.61
C ILE A 1098 -32.50 18.64 -16.79
N SER A 1099 -31.33 18.29 -17.35
CA SER A 1099 -30.07 17.96 -16.67
C SER A 1099 -29.07 16.99 -17.32
N SER A 1100 -29.27 16.40 -18.50
CA SER A 1100 -28.16 15.68 -19.18
C SER A 1100 -27.63 16.47 -20.38
N LYS A 1101 -26.53 17.22 -20.23
CA LYS A 1101 -25.86 17.91 -21.35
C LYS A 1101 -24.35 17.67 -21.39
N TYR A 1102 -23.99 16.54 -22.02
CA TYR A 1102 -23.14 16.33 -23.19
C TYR A 1102 -22.15 17.43 -23.66
N ASN A 1103 -20.87 17.06 -23.76
CA ASN A 1103 -19.82 17.81 -24.47
C ASN A 1103 -19.77 17.38 -25.95
N PRO A 1104 -20.18 18.23 -26.92
CA PRO A 1104 -20.26 17.85 -28.33
C PRO A 1104 -18.94 17.38 -28.91
N ILE A 1105 -17.86 18.07 -28.57
CA ILE A 1105 -16.54 17.83 -29.17
C ILE A 1105 -15.98 16.48 -28.70
N ALA A 1106 -16.14 16.12 -27.42
CA ALA A 1106 -15.61 14.87 -26.87
C ALA A 1106 -16.22 13.63 -27.53
N ASP A 1107 -17.46 13.74 -27.98
CA ASP A 1107 -18.19 12.64 -28.57
C ASP A 1107 -18.03 12.57 -30.10
N PHE A 1108 -17.78 13.71 -30.77
CA PHE A 1108 -17.21 13.75 -32.12
C PHE A 1108 -15.77 13.23 -32.18
N MET A 1109 -15.13 12.91 -31.06
CA MET A 1109 -13.81 12.23 -31.05
C MET A 1109 -13.93 10.71 -30.96
N ASN A 1110 -15.15 10.15 -30.90
CA ASN A 1110 -15.37 8.72 -31.01
C ASN A 1110 -15.35 8.30 -32.49
N LYS A 1111 -14.50 7.31 -32.83
CA LYS A 1111 -14.33 6.79 -34.19
C LYS A 1111 -15.65 6.34 -34.82
N GLU A 1112 -16.47 5.59 -34.10
CA GLU A 1112 -17.76 5.07 -34.63
C GLU A 1112 -18.72 6.21 -34.97
N ARG A 1113 -18.81 7.23 -34.10
CA ARG A 1113 -19.68 8.40 -34.35
C ARG A 1113 -19.14 9.32 -35.44
N LEU A 1114 -17.82 9.40 -35.60
CA LEU A 1114 -17.19 10.10 -36.72
C LEU A 1114 -17.50 9.41 -38.04
N LEU A 1115 -17.40 8.09 -38.09
CA LEU A 1115 -17.75 7.31 -39.28
C LEU A 1115 -19.25 7.43 -39.60
N ALA A 1116 -20.11 7.46 -38.58
CA ALA A 1116 -21.54 7.73 -38.73
C ALA A 1116 -21.89 9.15 -39.24
N LEU A 1117 -20.94 10.07 -39.37
CA LEU A 1117 -21.15 11.33 -40.11
C LEU A 1117 -21.07 11.13 -41.63
N PHE A 1118 -20.51 10.01 -42.08
CA PHE A 1118 -20.25 9.68 -43.49
C PHE A 1118 -21.11 8.50 -44.00
N GLU A 1119 -21.80 7.80 -43.11
CA GLU A 1119 -22.93 6.90 -43.38
C GLU A 1119 -24.24 7.69 -43.24
#